data_AF-A0A520K724-F1
#
_entry.id   AF-A0A520K724-F1
#
_cell.length_a   1.000
_cell.length_b   1.000
_cell.length_c   1.000
_cell.angle_alpha   90.00
_cell.angle_beta   90.00
_cell.angle_gamma   90.00
#
_symmetry.space_group_name_H-M   'P 1'
#
loop_
_entity.id
_entity.type
_entity.pdbx_description
1 polymer ?
#
loop_
_entity_poly.entity_id
_entity_poly.type
_entity_poly.pdbx_seq_one_letter_code
_entity_poly.pdbx_strand_id
1 'polypeptide(L)'
;MKKSAITCLLILSLCAISAAAPTPAQHSASPMHLLTLRATEIAMGDLPFDKGDPDLLVLTNAGRVITVGDQSTAGCIDTLTLVTGTSIGKNNLIPIRSTNEPLWFLFYRKDTADCVYIVVNGSAVSECRTLWELDQVSDESLFKTSKHNVDARKLFESPSLWDTIKEDLGEPDAFSVVALTNTLSGDLPPSLIACLQSHRTPTLELIMGYVLAEYLRQELPVETPRDQEYITISLSGSMRDDAIMTLLDTTPGRSGLFIKQNVQLQPPAENASVIFVLWNSRTKRGDGLVLAVNDEKVAQLAGVDLKDVPEGLYQLKIILWGLKHLDNPELFVSTVQTFRINEKQLNQLTSSGPDSLAVLDELPRAILYRPTSEYVDMTRRDTPPSNINIATGVEPTKDSRVTTLLRYFGLWGDNEIEEERWNMTAVSNTTGKENPTIRNLLAFRASDIAMEQLNFEKNDPHVLAFTDAGHVVNIGGYSTETCIDTISATTGCTVGKNNLLLVHRSADMPLWFLFSRTDTKDFIYFSVRNQKLKTYLDAEQKSNDNTRSNTSLSDFMDEPADALFTTIVKHNVGIDALAANPASWDRISSDISTINAMGVATTTNVLAHDVPPGLASCAELHTRICPGTAAGYLISEHVKKDLPLRNRHERYIALPMSFACKDDAVITLLGTNSWELFTRDLTWAQEEALLPADKPFPGKSLLRKMNFTDEQINLILSEDMNKYNATVETGFSIVAGLFIRWNETTETGDGVVVTINMKEINDLSGVHYSPGPWWLSKLPADSDISKTPFAGKDDPDWKWKVEKSTWMAEHLDELGRYAKSVKHFRLNSTEELLRLESDNVDPLVAVGLLREISGPE
;
A
#
# COMPACT_ATOMS: atom_id res chain seq x y z
N MET A 1 29.10 -29.21 43.38
CA MET A 1 28.05 -28.27 43.80
C MET A 1 27.28 -27.88 42.55
N LYS A 2 25.96 -28.09 42.58
CA LYS A 2 25.09 -28.30 41.41
C LYS A 2 24.77 -27.00 40.66
N LYS A 3 24.95 -26.98 39.34
CA LYS A 3 24.19 -26.15 38.40
C LYS A 3 23.21 -27.08 37.68
N SER A 4 21.92 -26.84 37.85
CA SER A 4 20.86 -27.58 37.15
C SER A 4 20.54 -26.88 35.84
N ALA A 5 20.72 -27.59 34.73
CA ALA A 5 20.14 -27.25 33.44
C ALA A 5 18.66 -27.69 33.44
N ILE A 6 17.76 -26.79 33.05
CA ILE A 6 16.37 -27.11 32.75
C ILE A 6 16.26 -27.10 31.22
N THR A 7 16.18 -28.29 30.65
CA THR A 7 15.91 -28.54 29.23
C THR A 7 14.40 -28.74 29.10
N CYS A 8 13.69 -27.84 28.39
CA CYS A 8 12.30 -28.05 28.01
C CYS A 8 12.24 -29.05 26.84
N LEU A 9 11.75 -30.26 27.12
CA LEU A 9 11.39 -31.27 26.11
C LEU A 9 10.01 -30.93 25.52
N LEU A 10 9.95 -30.68 24.21
CA LEU A 10 8.72 -30.77 23.40
C LEU A 10 8.61 -32.20 22.86
N ILE A 11 7.55 -32.91 23.26
CA ILE A 11 7.27 -34.29 22.83
C ILE A 11 6.50 -34.23 21.50
N LEU A 12 7.17 -34.64 20.41
CA LEU A 12 6.57 -35.01 19.13
C LEU A 12 6.03 -36.44 19.22
N SER A 13 4.70 -36.61 19.15
CA SER A 13 4.09 -37.94 18.98
C SER A 13 3.96 -38.27 17.49
N LEU A 14 4.86 -39.11 16.98
CA LEU A 14 4.64 -39.85 15.74
C LEU A 14 3.61 -40.97 15.96
N CYS A 15 2.57 -41.02 15.14
CA CYS A 15 1.88 -42.26 14.80
C CYS A 15 1.55 -42.25 13.30
N ALA A 16 2.10 -43.23 12.58
CA ALA A 16 1.75 -43.54 11.20
C ALA A 16 0.34 -44.12 11.11
N ILE A 17 -0.46 -43.72 10.12
CA ILE A 17 -1.47 -44.54 9.43
C ILE A 17 -1.82 -43.90 8.06
N SER A 18 -2.10 -44.80 7.12
CA SER A 18 -2.36 -44.74 5.68
C SER A 18 -3.22 -43.60 5.10
N ALA A 19 -2.84 -43.19 3.88
CA ALA A 19 -3.65 -42.72 2.76
C ALA A 19 -5.07 -42.22 3.10
N ALA A 20 -5.16 -40.94 3.42
CA ALA A 20 -6.39 -40.16 3.45
C ALA A 20 -6.14 -38.82 2.73
N ALA A 21 -7.18 -38.26 2.13
CA ALA A 21 -7.20 -37.01 1.36
C ALA A 21 -6.45 -35.85 2.04
N PRO A 22 -5.92 -34.86 1.30
CA PRO A 22 -5.19 -33.74 1.87
C PRO A 22 -6.07 -33.02 2.89
N THR A 23 -5.66 -33.06 4.15
CA THR A 23 -6.23 -32.24 5.22
C THR A 23 -5.91 -30.76 4.96
N PRO A 24 -6.84 -29.83 5.22
CA PRO A 24 -6.54 -28.40 5.17
C PRO A 24 -5.42 -28.07 6.17
N ALA A 25 -4.49 -27.22 5.75
CA ALA A 25 -3.24 -26.94 6.44
C ALA A 25 -3.45 -26.54 7.91
N GLN A 26 -3.07 -27.42 8.84
CA GLN A 26 -2.57 -26.97 10.14
C GLN A 26 -1.38 -26.05 9.83
N HIS A 27 -1.42 -24.79 10.26
CA HIS A 27 -0.33 -23.83 10.06
C HIS A 27 0.99 -24.40 10.59
N SER A 28 1.79 -24.96 9.69
CA SER A 28 3.11 -25.51 9.98
C SER A 28 4.11 -24.35 10.01
N ALA A 29 4.97 -24.34 11.04
CA ALA A 29 6.09 -23.41 11.08
C ALA A 29 6.91 -23.54 9.77
N SER A 30 7.23 -22.41 9.15
CA SER A 30 8.02 -22.36 7.91
C SER A 30 9.52 -22.13 8.21
N PRO A 31 10.43 -22.42 7.26
CA PRO A 31 11.84 -22.05 7.36
C PRO A 31 12.06 -20.59 7.79
N MET A 32 11.23 -19.65 7.32
CA MET A 32 11.31 -18.23 7.72
C MET A 32 11.04 -18.00 9.21
N HIS A 33 10.18 -18.81 9.83
CA HIS A 33 9.96 -18.74 11.29
C HIS A 33 11.22 -19.16 12.05
N LEU A 34 11.85 -20.28 11.67
CA LEU A 34 13.08 -20.74 12.31
C LEU A 34 14.26 -19.79 12.06
N LEU A 35 14.40 -19.27 10.84
CA LEU A 35 15.41 -18.27 10.48
C LEU A 35 15.31 -17.04 11.40
N THR A 36 14.10 -16.53 11.60
CA THR A 36 13.85 -15.33 12.40
C THR A 36 14.05 -15.58 13.89
N LEU A 37 13.67 -16.76 14.38
CA LEU A 37 13.93 -17.16 15.75
C LEU A 37 15.44 -17.12 16.05
N ARG A 38 16.25 -17.74 15.18
CA ARG A 38 17.72 -17.75 15.31
C ARG A 38 18.32 -16.35 15.26
N ALA A 39 17.88 -15.50 14.31
CA ALA A 39 18.32 -14.10 14.24
C ALA A 39 17.96 -13.33 15.54
N THR A 40 16.78 -13.57 16.10
CA THR A 40 16.34 -12.94 17.35
C THR A 40 17.15 -13.43 18.55
N GLU A 41 17.50 -14.72 18.61
CA GLU A 41 18.36 -15.28 19.67
C GLU A 41 19.77 -14.69 19.64
N ILE A 42 20.35 -14.52 18.44
CA ILE A 42 21.63 -13.79 18.26
C ILE A 42 21.50 -12.37 18.80
N ALA A 43 20.45 -11.64 18.39
CA ALA A 43 20.21 -10.28 18.84
C ALA A 43 20.03 -10.18 20.36
N MET A 44 19.30 -11.10 21.00
CA MET A 44 19.14 -11.14 22.46
C MET A 44 20.45 -11.45 23.20
N GLY A 45 21.34 -12.23 22.59
CA GLY A 45 22.67 -12.51 23.14
C GLY A 45 23.59 -11.28 23.12
N ASP A 46 23.51 -10.49 22.04
CA ASP A 46 24.35 -9.31 21.83
C ASP A 46 23.74 -8.02 22.41
N LEU A 47 22.42 -7.96 22.54
CA LEU A 47 21.63 -6.83 23.00
C LEU A 47 20.63 -7.35 24.06
N PRO A 48 20.98 -7.33 25.35
CA PRO A 48 20.13 -7.92 26.37
C PRO A 48 18.82 -7.12 26.49
N PHE A 49 17.70 -7.77 26.16
CA PHE A 49 16.34 -7.28 26.38
C PHE A 49 15.41 -8.43 26.75
N ASP A 50 14.34 -8.11 27.48
CA ASP A 50 13.28 -9.07 27.79
C ASP A 50 12.15 -9.01 26.75
N LYS A 51 11.37 -10.08 26.65
CA LYS A 51 10.16 -10.06 25.83
C LYS A 51 9.20 -8.97 26.33
N GLY A 52 8.77 -8.10 25.42
CA GLY A 52 7.87 -6.99 25.71
C GLY A 52 8.55 -5.75 26.28
N ASP A 53 9.88 -5.67 26.21
CA ASP A 53 10.64 -4.50 26.66
C ASP A 53 10.19 -3.22 25.93
N PRO A 54 9.81 -2.15 26.65
CA PRO A 54 9.30 -0.91 26.05
C PRO A 54 10.37 -0.12 25.29
N ASP A 55 11.65 -0.34 25.61
CA ASP A 55 12.78 0.34 24.97
C ASP A 55 13.28 -0.39 23.72
N LEU A 56 12.70 -1.55 23.38
CA LEU A 56 13.05 -2.29 22.17
C LEU A 56 12.27 -1.75 20.96
N LEU A 57 13.00 -1.41 19.91
CA LEU A 57 12.51 -1.15 18.56
C LEU A 57 13.07 -2.21 17.61
N VAL A 58 12.21 -2.82 16.80
CA VAL A 58 12.59 -3.78 15.76
C VAL A 58 12.20 -3.23 14.40
N LEU A 59 13.16 -3.13 13.48
CA LEU A 59 12.93 -2.78 12.07
C LEU A 59 13.26 -3.98 11.19
N THR A 60 12.54 -4.18 10.10
CA THR A 60 12.81 -5.26 9.14
C THR A 60 12.23 -4.94 7.78
N ASN A 61 12.78 -5.46 6.69
CA ASN A 61 12.13 -5.46 5.39
C ASN A 61 11.30 -6.73 5.12
N ALA A 62 11.09 -7.60 6.11
CA ALA A 62 10.18 -8.74 6.01
C ALA A 62 8.76 -8.32 5.61
N GLY A 63 8.10 -9.12 4.78
CA GLY A 63 6.82 -8.80 4.15
C GLY A 63 6.93 -7.80 2.98
N ARG A 64 8.03 -7.04 2.88
CA ARG A 64 8.32 -6.14 1.74
C ARG A 64 9.29 -6.79 0.76
N VAL A 65 10.34 -7.46 1.24
CA VAL A 65 11.00 -8.54 0.48
C VAL A 65 10.05 -9.72 0.47
N ILE A 66 9.28 -9.89 -0.61
CA ILE A 66 8.13 -10.82 -0.61
C ILE A 66 8.57 -12.26 -0.33
N THR A 67 9.67 -12.71 -0.96
CA THR A 67 10.21 -14.06 -0.76
C THR A 67 11.73 -14.08 -0.62
N VAL A 68 12.24 -15.11 0.08
CA VAL A 68 13.62 -15.57 -0.03
C VAL A 68 13.56 -16.99 -0.58
N GLY A 69 14.03 -17.17 -1.82
CA GLY A 69 13.70 -18.36 -2.60
C GLY A 69 12.20 -18.42 -2.89
N ASP A 70 11.57 -19.56 -2.57
CA ASP A 70 10.12 -19.79 -2.69
C ASP A 70 9.35 -19.51 -1.39
N GLN A 71 10.04 -19.11 -0.32
CA GLN A 71 9.45 -18.92 1.01
C GLN A 71 9.03 -17.46 1.22
N SER A 72 7.77 -17.22 1.60
CA SER A 72 7.30 -15.89 2.00
C SER A 72 7.98 -15.42 3.27
N THR A 73 8.55 -14.21 3.24
CA THR A 73 9.20 -13.63 4.44
C THR A 73 8.19 -13.08 5.46
N ALA A 74 6.90 -12.98 5.11
CA ALA A 74 5.89 -12.41 6.00
C ALA A 74 5.83 -13.14 7.35
N GLY A 75 6.08 -14.46 7.38
CA GLY A 75 6.15 -15.26 8.63
C GLY A 75 7.25 -14.81 9.61
N CYS A 76 8.24 -14.03 9.15
CA CYS A 76 9.21 -13.41 10.06
C CYS A 76 8.53 -12.41 11.00
N ILE A 77 7.53 -11.66 10.53
CA ILE A 77 6.80 -10.66 11.34
C ILE A 77 6.09 -11.34 12.52
N ASP A 78 5.48 -12.50 12.28
CA ASP A 78 4.80 -13.28 13.32
C ASP A 78 5.80 -13.80 14.37
N THR A 79 6.99 -14.24 13.92
CA THR A 79 8.04 -14.73 14.82
C THR A 79 8.65 -13.62 15.65
N LEU A 80 8.98 -12.47 15.04
CA LEU A 80 9.44 -11.28 15.77
C LEU A 80 8.41 -10.93 16.84
N THR A 81 7.13 -10.83 16.46
CA THR A 81 6.05 -10.51 17.39
C THR A 81 5.98 -11.48 18.57
N LEU A 82 6.07 -12.79 18.29
CA LEU A 82 5.97 -13.83 19.29
C LEU A 82 7.17 -13.84 20.26
N VAL A 83 8.38 -13.64 19.76
CA VAL A 83 9.63 -13.82 20.53
C VAL A 83 10.00 -12.54 21.27
N THR A 84 10.00 -11.38 20.59
CA THR A 84 10.41 -10.10 21.18
C THR A 84 9.27 -9.42 21.94
N GLY A 85 8.02 -9.74 21.61
CA GLY A 85 6.84 -9.01 22.12
C GLY A 85 6.65 -7.62 21.49
N THR A 86 7.45 -7.23 20.50
CA THR A 86 7.17 -6.07 19.65
C THR A 86 6.02 -6.38 18.68
N SER A 87 5.35 -5.37 18.14
CA SER A 87 4.29 -5.59 17.16
C SER A 87 4.04 -4.35 16.33
N ILE A 88 3.41 -4.53 15.15
CA ILE A 88 2.98 -3.41 14.31
C ILE A 88 2.05 -2.51 15.12
N GLY A 89 1.08 -3.07 15.85
CA GLY A 89 0.13 -2.27 16.62
C GLY A 89 0.69 -1.56 17.86
N LYS A 90 1.90 -1.91 18.30
CA LYS A 90 2.66 -1.18 19.33
C LYS A 90 3.60 -0.12 18.77
N ASN A 91 3.69 0.00 17.44
CA ASN A 91 4.64 0.89 16.75
C ASN A 91 6.10 0.69 17.18
N ASN A 92 6.46 -0.56 17.52
CA ASN A 92 7.82 -0.94 17.86
C ASN A 92 8.32 -2.20 17.10
N LEU A 93 7.52 -2.72 16.18
CA LEU A 93 7.95 -3.55 15.05
C LEU A 93 7.52 -2.85 13.76
N ILE A 94 8.46 -2.36 12.97
CA ILE A 94 8.17 -1.50 11.82
C ILE A 94 8.73 -2.17 10.55
N PRO A 95 7.84 -2.67 9.66
CA PRO A 95 8.22 -3.13 8.34
C PRO A 95 8.64 -1.95 7.45
N ILE A 96 9.90 -1.92 7.02
CA ILE A 96 10.48 -0.91 6.15
C ILE A 96 10.48 -1.40 4.71
N ARG A 97 9.99 -0.57 3.79
CA ARG A 97 9.99 -0.90 2.36
C ARG A 97 11.40 -1.02 1.83
N SER A 98 11.74 -2.21 1.36
CA SER A 98 12.91 -2.49 0.55
C SER A 98 12.72 -3.85 -0.12
N THR A 99 12.39 -3.87 -1.42
CA THR A 99 11.96 -5.09 -2.13
C THR A 99 13.12 -5.86 -2.75
N ASN A 100 14.19 -5.15 -3.13
CA ASN A 100 15.29 -5.67 -3.95
C ASN A 100 16.59 -5.85 -3.16
N GLU A 101 16.50 -5.83 -1.83
CA GLU A 101 17.63 -6.01 -0.94
C GLU A 101 17.56 -7.38 -0.24
N PRO A 102 18.68 -7.86 0.32
CA PRO A 102 18.64 -9.01 1.22
C PRO A 102 17.63 -8.78 2.36
N LEU A 103 16.97 -9.85 2.79
CA LEU A 103 16.17 -9.82 4.02
C LEU A 103 17.07 -9.41 5.21
N TRP A 104 16.60 -8.50 6.05
CA TRP A 104 17.35 -8.04 7.22
C TRP A 104 16.45 -7.78 8.44
N PHE A 105 17.09 -7.81 9.61
CA PHE A 105 16.50 -7.51 10.91
C PHE A 105 17.38 -6.53 11.67
N LEU A 106 16.78 -5.50 12.26
CA LEU A 106 17.48 -4.53 13.10
C LEU A 106 16.79 -4.47 14.47
N PHE A 107 17.56 -4.72 15.52
CA PHE A 107 17.11 -4.61 16.91
C PHE A 107 17.81 -3.40 17.53
N TYR A 108 17.07 -2.49 18.12
CA TYR A 108 17.58 -1.24 18.67
C TYR A 108 17.04 -0.98 20.08
N ARG A 109 17.94 -0.59 20.99
CA ARG A 109 17.64 -0.18 22.36
C ARG A 109 17.56 1.33 22.45
N LYS A 110 16.38 1.87 22.77
CA LYS A 110 16.15 3.33 22.91
C LYS A 110 16.94 3.95 24.07
N ASP A 111 17.14 3.19 25.15
CA ASP A 111 17.82 3.65 26.37
C ASP A 111 19.35 3.71 26.23
N THR A 112 19.96 2.74 25.54
CA THR A 112 21.43 2.71 25.32
C THR A 112 21.87 3.25 23.97
N ALA A 113 20.93 3.35 23.02
CA ALA A 113 21.17 3.59 21.60
C ALA A 113 22.07 2.52 20.92
N ASP A 114 22.18 1.32 21.50
CA ASP A 114 22.84 0.20 20.85
C ASP A 114 21.89 -0.50 19.87
N CYS A 115 22.43 -0.96 18.75
CA CYS A 115 21.71 -1.78 17.80
C CYS A 115 22.49 -3.02 17.37
N VAL A 116 21.73 -4.05 16.97
CA VAL A 116 22.23 -5.24 16.28
C VAL A 116 21.51 -5.32 14.93
N TYR A 117 22.28 -5.22 13.85
CA TYR A 117 21.81 -5.35 12.47
C TYR A 117 22.23 -6.70 11.91
N ILE A 118 21.27 -7.45 11.38
CA ILE A 118 21.44 -8.82 10.89
C ILE A 118 20.96 -8.88 9.45
N VAL A 119 21.86 -9.19 8.52
CA VAL A 119 21.57 -9.37 7.11
C VAL A 119 21.57 -10.86 6.77
N VAL A 120 20.49 -11.34 6.14
CA VAL A 120 20.31 -12.73 5.76
C VAL A 120 21.04 -13.04 4.46
N ASN A 121 21.80 -14.13 4.45
CA ASN A 121 22.35 -14.73 3.25
C ASN A 121 21.25 -15.52 2.51
N GLY A 122 20.54 -14.83 1.62
CA GLY A 122 19.42 -15.40 0.87
C GLY A 122 19.79 -16.65 0.06
N SER A 123 21.03 -16.79 -0.42
CA SER A 123 21.48 -17.96 -1.16
C SER A 123 21.51 -19.22 -0.29
N ALA A 124 22.05 -19.13 0.92
CA ALA A 124 22.08 -20.25 1.87
C ALA A 124 20.67 -20.70 2.28
N VAL A 125 19.76 -19.74 2.44
CA VAL A 125 18.36 -20.02 2.79
C VAL A 125 17.60 -20.61 1.59
N SER A 126 17.88 -20.14 0.37
CA SER A 126 17.22 -20.60 -0.86
C SER A 126 17.56 -22.04 -1.24
N GLU A 127 18.57 -22.64 -0.63
CA GLU A 127 18.90 -24.07 -0.76
C GLU A 127 18.06 -24.95 0.18
N CYS A 128 17.45 -24.37 1.22
CA CYS A 128 16.64 -25.07 2.19
C CYS A 128 15.16 -25.07 1.77
N ARG A 129 14.49 -26.23 1.83
CA ARG A 129 13.05 -26.39 1.60
C ARG A 129 12.30 -26.77 2.86
N THR A 130 13.00 -27.30 3.85
CA THR A 130 12.42 -27.79 5.11
C THR A 130 13.03 -27.12 6.33
N LEU A 131 12.31 -27.18 7.46
CA LEU A 131 12.84 -26.76 8.76
C LEU A 131 14.12 -27.52 9.13
N TRP A 132 14.18 -28.82 8.84
CA TRP A 132 15.33 -29.66 9.18
C TRP A 132 16.58 -29.25 8.40
N GLU A 133 16.45 -28.96 7.10
CA GLU A 133 17.60 -28.51 6.30
C GLU A 133 18.17 -27.20 6.83
N LEU A 134 17.30 -26.23 7.14
CA LEU A 134 17.72 -24.95 7.67
C LEU A 134 18.37 -25.08 9.06
N ASP A 135 17.85 -25.97 9.91
CA ASP A 135 18.41 -26.25 11.25
C ASP A 135 19.86 -26.75 11.20
N GLN A 136 20.26 -27.44 10.12
CA GLN A 136 21.64 -27.92 9.94
C GLN A 136 22.61 -26.84 9.43
N VAL A 137 22.13 -25.69 8.94
CA VAL A 137 22.99 -24.61 8.46
C VAL A 137 23.49 -23.78 9.65
N SER A 138 24.78 -23.44 9.70
CA SER A 138 25.33 -22.63 10.79
C SER A 138 24.88 -21.17 10.72
N ASP A 139 24.82 -20.48 11.86
CA ASP A 139 24.40 -19.07 11.92
C ASP A 139 25.35 -18.17 11.10
N GLU A 140 26.65 -18.45 11.09
CA GLU A 140 27.64 -17.68 10.33
C GLU A 140 27.48 -17.83 8.81
N SER A 141 26.84 -18.91 8.36
CA SER A 141 26.50 -19.12 6.95
C SER A 141 25.21 -18.41 6.57
N LEU A 142 24.29 -18.26 7.53
CA LEU A 142 22.98 -17.63 7.35
C LEU A 142 23.00 -16.11 7.52
N PHE A 143 23.88 -15.58 8.37
CA PHE A 143 23.79 -14.20 8.84
C PHE A 143 25.13 -13.47 8.78
N LYS A 144 25.06 -12.20 8.35
CA LYS A 144 26.08 -11.19 8.68
C LYS A 144 25.50 -10.32 9.80
N THR A 145 26.16 -10.32 10.96
CA THR A 145 25.74 -9.58 12.15
C THR A 145 26.70 -8.44 12.46
N SER A 146 26.15 -7.27 12.75
CA SER A 146 26.88 -6.05 13.08
C SER A 146 26.28 -5.37 14.31
N LYS A 147 27.10 -5.00 15.29
CA LYS A 147 26.68 -4.33 16.52
C LYS A 147 27.34 -2.97 16.65
N HIS A 148 26.54 -1.93 16.83
CA HIS A 148 27.00 -0.54 16.92
C HIS A 148 26.21 0.26 17.95
N ASN A 149 26.82 1.32 18.50
CA ASN A 149 26.09 2.37 19.19
C ASN A 149 25.84 3.50 18.20
N VAL A 150 24.58 3.86 18.00
CA VAL A 150 24.15 4.80 16.96
C VAL A 150 23.60 6.12 17.52
N ASP A 151 23.92 6.48 18.76
CA ASP A 151 23.48 7.76 19.36
C ASP A 151 23.97 8.95 18.53
N ALA A 152 23.04 9.69 17.92
CA ALA A 152 23.36 10.84 17.08
C ALA A 152 24.24 11.87 17.80
N ARG A 153 24.07 12.10 19.10
CA ARG A 153 24.90 13.05 19.86
C ARG A 153 26.35 12.61 19.90
N LYS A 154 26.61 11.32 20.18
CA LYS A 154 27.96 10.77 20.18
C LYS A 154 28.59 10.80 18.80
N LEU A 155 27.81 10.53 17.76
CA LEU A 155 28.26 10.60 16.37
C LEU A 155 28.66 12.04 15.97
N PHE A 156 27.88 13.04 16.40
CA PHE A 156 28.21 14.45 16.16
C PHE A 156 29.43 14.92 16.97
N GLU A 157 29.58 14.46 18.22
CA GLU A 157 30.73 14.76 19.07
C GLU A 157 32.01 14.04 18.61
N SER A 158 31.88 12.89 17.95
CA SER A 158 33.01 12.05 17.50
C SER A 158 32.74 11.45 16.12
N PRO A 159 32.93 12.22 15.02
CA PRO A 159 32.66 11.77 13.66
C PRO A 159 33.42 10.50 13.23
N SER A 160 34.55 10.14 13.84
CA SER A 160 35.25 8.88 13.53
C SER A 160 34.44 7.62 13.87
N LEU A 161 33.44 7.72 14.76
CA LEU A 161 32.51 6.62 15.03
C LEU A 161 31.64 6.31 13.80
N TRP A 162 31.28 7.33 13.03
CA TRP A 162 30.56 7.15 11.76
C TRP A 162 31.37 6.33 10.77
N ASP A 163 32.68 6.61 10.64
CA ASP A 163 33.55 5.85 9.74
C ASP A 163 33.61 4.37 10.12
N THR A 164 33.60 4.03 11.41
CA THR A 164 33.56 2.64 11.87
C THR A 164 32.27 1.93 11.47
N ILE A 165 31.12 2.60 11.62
CA ILE A 165 29.81 2.05 11.24
C ILE A 165 29.74 1.86 9.71
N LYS A 166 30.18 2.87 8.96
CA LYS A 166 30.25 2.86 7.50
C LYS A 166 31.15 1.76 6.95
N GLU A 167 32.33 1.55 7.55
CA GLU A 167 33.27 0.50 7.11
C GLU A 167 32.67 -0.91 7.29
N ASP A 168 31.89 -1.14 8.35
CA ASP A 168 31.27 -2.44 8.61
C ASP A 168 30.01 -2.68 7.76
N LEU A 169 29.09 -1.71 7.75
CA LEU A 169 27.78 -1.84 7.11
C LEU A 169 27.80 -1.49 5.61
N GLY A 170 28.73 -0.64 5.18
CA GLY A 170 28.65 0.10 3.93
C GLY A 170 27.77 1.34 4.04
N GLU A 171 28.05 2.37 3.22
CA GLU A 171 27.39 3.69 3.30
C GLU A 171 25.85 3.61 3.34
N PRO A 172 25.14 2.88 2.45
CA PRO A 172 23.68 2.94 2.40
C PRO A 172 23.03 2.33 3.65
N ASP A 173 23.60 1.24 4.18
CA ASP A 173 23.08 0.58 5.39
C ASP A 173 23.45 1.36 6.64
N ALA A 174 24.67 1.89 6.72
CA ALA A 174 25.11 2.74 7.83
C ALA A 174 24.18 3.95 8.00
N PHE A 175 23.91 4.67 6.90
CA PHE A 175 22.99 5.81 6.94
C PHE A 175 21.56 5.40 7.29
N SER A 176 21.04 4.34 6.66
CA SER A 176 19.68 3.85 6.94
C SER A 176 19.49 3.46 8.40
N VAL A 177 20.40 2.66 8.95
CA VAL A 177 20.35 2.19 10.35
C VAL A 177 20.41 3.37 11.32
N VAL A 178 21.39 4.26 11.15
CA VAL A 178 21.57 5.42 12.05
C VAL A 178 20.37 6.37 11.95
N ALA A 179 19.91 6.68 10.73
CA ALA A 179 18.87 7.68 10.54
C ALA A 179 17.49 7.15 10.97
N LEU A 180 17.14 5.89 10.66
CA LEU A 180 15.89 5.28 11.11
C LEU A 180 15.81 5.19 12.63
N THR A 181 16.86 4.68 13.29
CA THR A 181 16.85 4.48 14.75
C THR A 181 16.76 5.80 15.52
N ASN A 182 17.50 6.83 15.11
CA ASN A 182 17.41 8.14 15.74
C ASN A 182 16.10 8.88 15.43
N THR A 183 15.46 8.59 14.30
CA THR A 183 14.16 9.17 13.96
C THR A 183 13.03 8.49 14.73
N LEU A 184 12.94 7.16 14.66
CA LEU A 184 11.87 6.34 15.26
C LEU A 184 12.01 6.12 16.77
N SER A 185 13.10 6.57 17.38
CA SER A 185 13.22 6.66 18.84
C SER A 185 12.52 7.89 19.43
N GLY A 186 12.19 8.89 18.60
CA GLY A 186 11.41 10.05 19.00
C GLY A 186 9.90 9.78 19.06
N ASP A 187 9.16 10.74 19.62
CA ASP A 187 7.70 10.77 19.56
C ASP A 187 7.28 11.40 18.22
N LEU A 188 6.79 10.58 17.28
CA LEU A 188 6.45 10.99 15.93
C LEU A 188 4.95 10.82 15.67
N PRO A 189 4.35 11.72 14.86
CA PRO A 189 2.99 11.52 14.38
C PRO A 189 2.85 10.17 13.66
N PRO A 190 1.75 9.43 13.85
CA PRO A 190 1.52 8.15 13.17
C PRO A 190 1.58 8.26 11.63
N SER A 191 1.11 9.39 11.06
CA SER A 191 1.21 9.66 9.63
C SER A 191 2.66 9.73 9.15
N LEU A 192 3.57 10.30 9.93
CA LEU A 192 4.99 10.34 9.58
C LEU A 192 5.63 8.95 9.68
N ILE A 193 5.25 8.14 10.68
CA ILE A 193 5.71 6.74 10.77
C ILE A 193 5.29 5.96 9.52
N ALA A 194 4.07 6.14 9.03
CA ALA A 194 3.61 5.52 7.79
C ALA A 194 4.47 5.95 6.58
N CYS A 195 4.84 7.23 6.46
CA CYS A 195 5.77 7.69 5.42
C CYS A 195 7.18 7.07 5.57
N LEU A 196 7.67 6.91 6.79
CA LEU A 196 8.97 6.27 7.05
C LEU A 196 8.98 4.78 6.70
N GLN A 197 7.83 4.11 6.76
CA GLN A 197 7.68 2.73 6.30
C GLN A 197 7.71 2.59 4.77
N SER A 198 7.32 3.64 4.03
CA SER A 198 7.21 3.59 2.57
C SER A 198 8.54 3.74 1.84
N HIS A 199 9.64 3.99 2.56
CA HIS A 199 10.95 4.30 2.00
C HIS A 199 12.07 3.63 2.83
N ARG A 200 13.19 3.24 2.21
CA ARG A 200 14.30 2.55 2.90
C ARG A 200 14.92 3.41 4.01
N THR A 201 15.07 4.71 3.74
CA THR A 201 15.87 5.64 4.54
C THR A 201 15.11 6.94 4.76
N PRO A 202 15.09 7.52 5.98
CA PRO A 202 14.54 8.86 6.16
C PRO A 202 15.45 9.87 5.47
N THR A 203 14.86 10.70 4.61
CA THR A 203 15.56 11.82 3.94
C THR A 203 14.83 13.12 4.22
N LEU A 204 15.51 14.25 4.00
CA LEU A 204 14.84 15.56 4.07
C LEU A 204 13.67 15.62 3.09
N GLU A 205 13.85 15.11 1.86
CA GLU A 205 12.81 15.09 0.85
C GLU A 205 11.56 14.33 1.31
N LEU A 206 11.71 13.15 1.92
CA LEU A 206 10.57 12.39 2.45
C LEU A 206 9.82 13.19 3.53
N ILE A 207 10.56 13.86 4.43
CA ILE A 207 9.97 14.74 5.46
C ILE A 207 9.25 15.93 4.82
N MET A 208 9.82 16.52 3.77
CA MET A 208 9.16 17.62 3.05
C MET A 208 7.91 17.17 2.30
N GLY A 209 7.88 15.94 1.78
CA GLY A 209 6.67 15.33 1.23
C GLY A 209 5.57 15.18 2.28
N TYR A 210 5.93 14.73 3.49
CA TYR A 210 5.02 14.71 4.64
C TYR A 210 4.47 16.11 4.97
N VAL A 211 5.35 17.12 5.07
CA VAL A 211 4.96 18.51 5.37
C VAL A 211 4.03 19.07 4.28
N LEU A 212 4.31 18.80 3.00
CA LEU A 212 3.46 19.21 1.88
C LEU A 212 2.06 18.59 1.96
N ALA A 213 1.98 17.28 2.25
CA ALA A 213 0.71 16.58 2.37
C ALA A 213 -0.11 17.09 3.57
N GLU A 214 0.50 17.28 4.74
CA GLU A 214 -0.20 17.83 5.90
C GLU A 214 -0.63 19.30 5.67
N TYR A 215 0.21 20.12 5.04
CA TYR A 215 -0.16 21.49 4.66
C TYR A 215 -1.35 21.50 3.70
N LEU A 216 -1.35 20.63 2.69
CA LEU A 216 -2.48 20.46 1.79
C LEU A 216 -3.75 20.07 2.52
N ARG A 217 -3.68 19.06 3.40
CA ARG A 217 -4.84 18.58 4.18
C ARG A 217 -5.44 19.66 5.07
N GLN A 218 -4.63 20.61 5.52
CA GLN A 218 -5.10 21.78 6.28
C GLN A 218 -5.73 22.86 5.39
N GLU A 219 -5.15 23.15 4.22
CA GLU A 219 -5.63 24.22 3.32
C GLU A 219 -6.77 23.79 2.38
N LEU A 220 -6.83 22.50 2.03
CA LEU A 220 -7.79 21.87 1.11
C LEU A 220 -8.33 20.53 1.69
N PRO A 221 -9.00 20.53 2.86
CA PRO A 221 -9.45 19.30 3.50
C PRO A 221 -10.51 18.56 2.67
N VAL A 222 -10.50 17.22 2.75
CA VAL A 222 -11.57 16.38 2.21
C VAL A 222 -12.83 16.51 3.09
N GLU A 223 -13.92 17.01 2.52
CA GLU A 223 -15.21 17.15 3.22
C GLU A 223 -16.14 15.96 2.95
N THR A 224 -16.10 15.42 1.72
CA THR A 224 -16.91 14.29 1.27
C THR A 224 -16.03 13.17 0.69
N PRO A 225 -15.43 12.31 1.53
CA PRO A 225 -14.49 11.27 1.09
C PRO A 225 -15.05 10.22 0.12
N ARG A 226 -16.39 10.17 -0.05
CA ARG A 226 -17.04 9.32 -1.06
C ARG A 226 -16.90 9.86 -2.48
N ASP A 227 -16.87 11.19 -2.62
CA ASP A 227 -16.92 11.87 -3.93
C ASP A 227 -15.65 12.69 -4.22
N GLN A 228 -14.82 12.94 -3.20
CA GLN A 228 -13.60 13.73 -3.29
C GLN A 228 -12.35 12.89 -3.14
N GLU A 229 -11.35 13.19 -3.97
CA GLU A 229 -10.02 12.58 -3.94
C GLU A 229 -8.96 13.63 -4.29
N TYR A 230 -7.72 13.43 -3.84
CA TYR A 230 -6.61 14.24 -4.29
C TYR A 230 -6.05 13.70 -5.61
N ILE A 231 -5.60 14.62 -6.45
CA ILE A 231 -4.76 14.36 -7.61
C ILE A 231 -3.49 15.18 -7.44
N THR A 232 -2.35 14.53 -7.61
CA THR A 232 -1.01 15.09 -7.44
C THR A 232 -0.31 15.17 -8.79
N ILE A 233 0.21 16.34 -9.14
CA ILE A 233 1.14 16.53 -10.23
C ILE A 233 2.49 16.94 -9.63
N SER A 234 3.44 16.01 -9.60
CA SER A 234 4.81 16.25 -9.12
C SER A 234 5.64 16.89 -10.23
N LEU A 235 6.34 17.97 -9.89
CA LEU A 235 7.19 18.72 -10.83
C LEU A 235 8.68 18.41 -10.67
N SER A 236 9.03 17.64 -9.64
CA SER A 236 10.42 17.23 -9.38
C SER A 236 10.65 15.75 -9.58
N GLY A 237 9.65 14.88 -9.36
CA GLY A 237 9.85 13.42 -9.33
C GLY A 237 10.91 13.05 -8.30
N SER A 238 10.55 13.07 -7.01
CA SER A 238 11.50 13.02 -5.89
C SER A 238 10.99 12.16 -4.73
N MET A 239 11.80 11.97 -3.68
CA MET A 239 11.38 11.16 -2.51
C MET A 239 10.19 11.74 -1.74
N ARG A 240 9.85 13.02 -2.00
CA ARG A 240 8.61 13.65 -1.50
C ARG A 240 7.36 12.89 -1.93
N ASP A 241 7.39 12.37 -3.16
CA ASP A 241 6.20 11.81 -3.80
C ASP A 241 5.79 10.48 -3.13
N ASP A 242 6.72 9.74 -2.52
CA ASP A 242 6.40 8.55 -1.73
C ASP A 242 5.61 8.89 -0.45
N ALA A 243 5.98 9.96 0.26
CA ALA A 243 5.22 10.43 1.43
C ALA A 243 3.83 10.95 1.01
N ILE A 244 3.77 11.69 -0.10
CA ILE A 244 2.51 12.21 -0.67
C ILE A 244 1.59 11.06 -1.08
N MET A 245 2.10 10.06 -1.82
CA MET A 245 1.37 8.84 -2.17
C MET A 245 0.85 8.14 -0.93
N THR A 246 1.69 8.00 0.09
CA THR A 246 1.35 7.29 1.32
C THR A 246 0.19 7.97 2.06
N LEU A 247 0.19 9.29 2.19
CA LEU A 247 -0.83 10.01 2.95
C LEU A 247 -2.09 10.35 2.15
N LEU A 248 -1.94 10.66 0.86
CA LEU A 248 -3.03 11.18 0.04
C LEU A 248 -3.69 10.12 -0.85
N ASP A 249 -3.18 8.88 -0.86
CA ASP A 249 -3.68 7.79 -1.71
C ASP A 249 -3.47 8.01 -3.21
N THR A 250 -2.57 8.92 -3.58
CA THR A 250 -2.38 9.39 -4.95
C THR A 250 -1.44 8.50 -5.73
N THR A 251 -1.82 7.26 -5.97
CA THR A 251 -0.97 6.24 -6.60
C THR A 251 -1.10 6.30 -8.14
N PRO A 252 -0.04 6.04 -8.95
CA PRO A 252 -0.17 6.00 -10.41
C PRO A 252 -1.22 4.99 -10.89
N GLY A 253 -1.31 3.82 -10.25
CA GLY A 253 -2.30 2.80 -10.62
C GLY A 253 -3.74 3.16 -10.30
N ARG A 254 -3.96 4.24 -9.53
CA ARG A 254 -5.27 4.87 -9.29
C ARG A 254 -5.43 6.21 -10.01
N SER A 255 -4.53 6.54 -10.94
CA SER A 255 -4.50 7.81 -11.65
C SER A 255 -4.44 9.02 -10.69
N GLY A 256 -3.78 8.84 -9.55
CA GLY A 256 -3.65 9.86 -8.52
C GLY A 256 -2.36 10.67 -8.60
N LEU A 257 -1.25 10.10 -9.10
CA LEU A 257 0.05 10.78 -9.25
C LEU A 257 0.48 10.84 -10.70
N PHE A 258 0.86 12.05 -11.13
CA PHE A 258 1.42 12.36 -12.43
C PHE A 258 2.77 13.05 -12.23
N ILE A 259 3.86 12.45 -12.69
CA ILE A 259 5.20 13.04 -12.59
C ILE A 259 5.51 13.73 -13.91
N LYS A 260 5.87 15.02 -13.82
CA LYS A 260 6.30 15.85 -14.96
C LYS A 260 7.73 16.31 -14.72
N GLN A 261 8.68 15.71 -15.41
CA GLN A 261 10.10 16.05 -15.27
C GLN A 261 10.56 17.10 -16.27
N ASN A 262 11.49 17.96 -15.81
CA ASN A 262 12.19 18.96 -16.62
C ASN A 262 11.26 19.97 -17.31
N VAL A 263 10.14 20.30 -16.68
CA VAL A 263 9.21 21.32 -17.19
C VAL A 263 9.52 22.67 -16.56
N GLN A 264 9.64 23.70 -17.38
CA GLN A 264 9.79 25.08 -16.91
C GLN A 264 8.42 25.76 -16.84
N LEU A 265 8.04 26.16 -15.63
CA LEU A 265 6.83 26.93 -15.40
C LEU A 265 7.11 28.43 -15.53
N GLN A 266 6.10 29.17 -16.00
CA GLN A 266 6.15 30.63 -16.08
C GLN A 266 5.89 31.27 -14.71
N PRO A 267 6.34 32.52 -14.49
CA PRO A 267 6.00 33.27 -13.28
C PRO A 267 4.47 33.36 -13.08
N PRO A 268 3.94 33.14 -11.86
CA PRO A 268 4.65 33.03 -10.58
C PRO A 268 5.07 31.60 -10.19
N ALA A 269 4.84 30.59 -11.03
CA ALA A 269 5.01 29.18 -10.70
C ALA A 269 6.40 28.59 -10.99
N GLU A 270 7.37 29.43 -11.33
CA GLU A 270 8.76 29.05 -11.64
C GLU A 270 9.47 28.21 -10.57
N ASN A 271 9.09 28.36 -9.28
CA ASN A 271 9.68 27.63 -8.17
C ASN A 271 8.75 26.52 -7.60
N ALA A 272 7.64 26.22 -8.29
CA ALA A 272 6.71 25.21 -7.82
C ALA A 272 7.36 23.82 -7.79
N SER A 273 7.08 23.07 -6.74
CA SER A 273 7.55 21.68 -6.57
C SER A 273 6.42 20.67 -6.84
N VAL A 274 5.17 21.04 -6.54
CA VAL A 274 4.01 20.16 -6.67
C VAL A 274 2.73 20.95 -6.90
N ILE A 275 1.80 20.36 -7.64
CA ILE A 275 0.44 20.86 -7.83
C ILE A 275 -0.53 19.81 -7.29
N PHE A 276 -1.44 20.24 -6.44
CA PHE A 276 -2.52 19.41 -5.91
C PHE A 276 -3.86 19.87 -6.47
N VAL A 277 -4.75 18.91 -6.69
CA VAL A 277 -6.15 19.15 -7.03
C VAL A 277 -7.02 18.30 -6.10
N LEU A 278 -7.88 18.93 -5.32
CA LEU A 278 -8.98 18.23 -4.63
C LEU A 278 -10.13 18.11 -5.63
N TRP A 279 -10.25 16.92 -6.23
CA TRP A 279 -11.19 16.64 -7.30
C TRP A 279 -12.49 16.07 -6.76
N ASN A 280 -13.64 16.59 -7.21
CA ASN A 280 -14.95 16.03 -6.90
C ASN A 280 -15.51 15.31 -8.14
N SER A 281 -15.49 13.98 -8.11
CA SER A 281 -15.86 13.11 -9.22
C SER A 281 -17.35 13.20 -9.59
N ARG A 282 -18.22 13.58 -8.64
CA ARG A 282 -19.66 13.76 -8.86
C ARG A 282 -19.97 15.05 -9.60
N THR A 283 -19.34 16.15 -9.21
CA THR A 283 -19.60 17.47 -9.81
C THR A 283 -18.70 17.77 -11.01
N LYS A 284 -17.66 16.95 -11.22
CA LYS A 284 -16.66 17.13 -12.28
C LYS A 284 -15.94 18.47 -12.20
N ARG A 285 -15.60 18.86 -10.97
CA ARG A 285 -14.90 20.11 -10.62
C ARG A 285 -13.90 19.85 -9.50
N GLY A 286 -12.88 20.69 -9.41
CA GLY A 286 -11.93 20.69 -8.30
C GLY A 286 -11.40 22.07 -7.96
N ASP A 287 -10.85 22.18 -6.76
CA ASP A 287 -10.02 23.30 -6.31
C ASP A 287 -8.56 22.81 -6.25
N GLY A 288 -7.62 23.65 -6.65
CA GLY A 288 -6.21 23.28 -6.74
C GLY A 288 -5.26 24.28 -6.08
N LEU A 289 -4.09 23.77 -5.72
CA LEU A 289 -3.06 24.46 -4.95
C LEU A 289 -1.68 24.11 -5.54
N VAL A 290 -0.92 25.14 -5.89
CA VAL A 290 0.46 25.04 -6.36
C VAL A 290 1.37 25.41 -5.20
N LEU A 291 2.29 24.51 -4.83
CA LEU A 291 3.19 24.68 -3.69
C LEU A 291 4.65 24.65 -4.12
N ALA A 292 5.47 25.45 -3.45
CA ALA A 292 6.92 25.46 -3.58
C ALA A 292 7.58 25.10 -2.25
N VAL A 293 8.64 24.30 -2.30
CA VAL A 293 9.49 23.94 -1.16
C VAL A 293 10.84 24.66 -1.27
N ASN A 294 11.40 25.08 -0.13
CA ASN A 294 12.72 25.71 -0.07
C ASN A 294 13.71 24.87 0.76
N ASP A 295 14.31 23.85 0.15
CA ASP A 295 15.26 22.95 0.85
C ASP A 295 16.52 23.68 1.31
N GLU A 296 17.01 24.64 0.52
CA GLU A 296 18.21 25.41 0.86
C GLU A 296 18.04 26.16 2.18
N LYS A 297 16.86 26.76 2.37
CA LYS A 297 16.51 27.43 3.62
C LYS A 297 16.46 26.45 4.78
N VAL A 298 15.99 25.22 4.58
CA VAL A 298 16.01 24.17 5.63
C VAL A 298 17.43 23.84 6.04
N ALA A 299 18.30 23.58 5.07
CA ALA A 299 19.72 23.29 5.34
C ALA A 299 20.42 24.45 6.06
N GLN A 300 20.11 25.71 5.70
CA GLN A 300 20.62 26.90 6.37
C GLN A 300 20.12 27.01 7.82
N LEU A 301 18.82 26.82 8.05
CA LEU A 301 18.21 26.91 9.39
C LEU A 301 18.68 25.79 10.33
N ALA A 302 19.03 24.62 9.80
CA ALA A 302 19.64 23.53 10.55
C ALA A 302 21.07 23.85 11.06
N GLY A 303 21.65 24.99 10.64
CA GLY A 303 22.92 25.50 11.16
C GLY A 303 24.09 24.57 10.86
N VAL A 304 24.16 24.05 9.63
CA VAL A 304 25.26 23.20 9.20
C VAL A 304 26.40 24.05 8.61
N ASP A 305 27.61 23.91 9.17
CA ASP A 305 28.85 24.37 8.53
C ASP A 305 29.42 23.22 7.68
N LEU A 306 29.55 23.45 6.37
CA LEU A 306 29.66 22.42 5.32
C LEU A 306 31.08 21.86 5.10
N LYS A 307 32.06 22.18 5.96
CA LYS A 307 33.47 21.92 5.62
C LYS A 307 34.14 20.73 6.32
N ASP A 308 33.58 20.22 7.42
CA ASP A 308 34.31 19.24 8.28
C ASP A 308 33.46 18.07 8.82
N VAL A 309 32.28 17.77 8.24
CA VAL A 309 31.38 16.70 8.72
C VAL A 309 31.11 15.67 7.60
N PRO A 310 31.20 14.35 7.87
CA PRO A 310 30.80 13.31 6.92
C PRO A 310 29.37 13.51 6.40
N GLU A 311 29.13 13.22 5.12
CA GLU A 311 27.85 13.47 4.45
C GLU A 311 26.65 12.86 5.18
N GLY A 312 26.73 11.59 5.61
CA GLY A 312 25.65 10.95 6.37
C GLY A 312 25.33 11.65 7.69
N LEU A 313 26.32 12.19 8.40
CA LEU A 313 26.08 12.96 9.63
C LEU A 313 25.49 14.34 9.35
N TYR A 314 25.92 14.97 8.26
CA TYR A 314 25.30 16.19 7.76
C TYR A 314 23.81 16.01 7.49
N GLN A 315 23.46 14.96 6.73
CA GLN A 315 22.07 14.64 6.39
C GLN A 315 21.25 14.30 7.65
N LEU A 316 21.82 13.51 8.57
CA LEU A 316 21.18 13.18 9.86
C LEU A 316 20.83 14.44 10.67
N LYS A 317 21.75 15.42 10.73
CA LYS A 317 21.51 16.66 11.47
C LYS A 317 20.34 17.45 10.90
N ILE A 318 20.23 17.53 9.57
CA ILE A 318 19.09 18.18 8.88
C ILE A 318 17.78 17.46 9.17
N ILE A 319 17.77 16.12 9.07
CA ILE A 319 16.60 15.28 9.36
C ILE A 319 16.11 15.55 10.79
N LEU A 320 16.99 15.40 11.78
CA LEU A 320 16.63 15.60 13.19
C LEU A 320 16.21 17.04 13.50
N TRP A 321 16.72 18.02 12.76
CA TRP A 321 16.25 19.40 12.86
C TRP A 321 14.84 19.55 12.27
N GLY A 322 14.58 19.02 11.08
CA GLY A 322 13.27 19.07 10.41
C GLY A 322 12.17 18.43 11.26
N LEU A 323 12.44 17.28 11.87
CA LEU A 323 11.51 16.60 12.78
C LEU A 323 11.09 17.46 13.98
N LYS A 324 11.96 18.34 14.48
CA LYS A 324 11.65 19.26 15.60
C LYS A 324 10.83 20.47 15.19
N HIS A 325 10.63 20.69 13.89
CA HIS A 325 9.99 21.88 13.35
C HIS A 325 8.78 21.56 12.46
N LEU A 326 8.26 20.32 12.51
CA LEU A 326 7.09 19.90 11.72
C LEU A 326 5.86 20.80 11.91
N ASP A 327 5.72 21.42 13.10
CA ASP A 327 4.62 22.33 13.44
C ASP A 327 4.72 23.73 12.81
N ASN A 328 5.79 24.02 12.05
CA ASN A 328 6.00 25.32 11.39
C ASN A 328 6.12 25.14 9.87
N PRO A 329 5.09 24.58 9.19
CA PRO A 329 5.14 24.23 7.77
C PRO A 329 5.52 25.43 6.86
N GLU A 330 5.19 26.66 7.25
CA GLU A 330 5.53 27.90 6.55
C GLU A 330 7.03 28.23 6.50
N LEU A 331 7.86 27.54 7.30
CA LEU A 331 9.31 27.60 7.14
C LEU A 331 9.77 26.92 5.85
N PHE A 332 9.03 25.89 5.42
CA PHE A 332 9.39 24.93 4.38
C PHE A 332 8.61 25.14 3.09
N VAL A 333 7.32 25.44 3.22
CA VAL A 333 6.32 25.44 2.14
C VAL A 333 5.78 26.85 1.92
N SER A 334 5.58 27.20 0.65
CA SER A 334 4.88 28.43 0.26
C SER A 334 3.80 28.15 -0.79
N THR A 335 2.65 28.81 -0.61
CA THR A 335 1.58 28.79 -1.62
C THR A 335 1.92 29.73 -2.76
N VAL A 336 2.07 29.17 -3.96
CA VAL A 336 2.38 29.89 -5.20
C VAL A 336 1.12 30.40 -5.86
N GLN A 337 0.14 29.51 -6.05
CA GLN A 337 -1.10 29.79 -6.76
C GLN A 337 -2.20 28.87 -6.26
N THR A 338 -3.43 29.40 -6.27
CA THR A 338 -4.66 28.67 -5.97
C THR A 338 -5.62 28.83 -7.14
N PHE A 339 -6.35 27.78 -7.50
CA PHE A 339 -7.17 27.80 -8.72
C PHE A 339 -8.40 26.90 -8.64
N ARG A 340 -9.31 27.07 -9.60
CA ARG A 340 -10.43 26.16 -9.87
C ARG A 340 -10.27 25.49 -11.21
N ILE A 341 -10.69 24.23 -11.29
CA ILE A 341 -10.51 23.41 -12.48
C ILE A 341 -11.77 22.59 -12.80
N ASN A 342 -12.02 22.37 -14.09
CA ASN A 342 -13.04 21.45 -14.59
C ASN A 342 -12.42 20.22 -15.24
N GLU A 343 -13.26 19.25 -15.64
CA GLU A 343 -12.78 17.97 -16.21
C GLU A 343 -11.90 18.13 -17.44
N LYS A 344 -12.24 19.06 -18.36
CA LYS A 344 -11.42 19.30 -19.56
C LYS A 344 -10.03 19.81 -19.20
N GLN A 345 -9.96 20.76 -18.28
CA GLN A 345 -8.71 21.37 -17.84
C GLN A 345 -7.87 20.38 -17.02
N LEU A 346 -8.50 19.57 -16.16
CA LEU A 346 -7.80 18.53 -15.40
C LEU A 346 -7.17 17.51 -16.32
N ASN A 347 -7.91 17.02 -17.32
CA ASN A 347 -7.38 16.08 -18.31
C ASN A 347 -6.18 16.64 -19.08
N GLN A 348 -6.19 17.94 -19.40
CA GLN A 348 -5.05 18.61 -20.02
C GLN A 348 -3.87 18.74 -19.05
N LEU A 349 -4.13 19.06 -17.77
CA LEU A 349 -3.11 19.17 -16.75
C LEU A 349 -2.41 17.83 -16.51
N THR A 350 -3.14 16.71 -16.55
CA THR A 350 -2.62 15.36 -16.28
C THR A 350 -2.05 14.67 -17.52
N SER A 351 -2.31 15.16 -18.73
CA SER A 351 -1.79 14.53 -19.96
C SER A 351 -0.27 14.68 -20.07
N SER A 352 0.37 13.78 -20.82
CA SER A 352 1.80 13.87 -21.16
C SER A 352 2.09 15.02 -22.14
N GLY A 353 3.32 15.54 -22.11
CA GLY A 353 3.85 16.51 -23.08
C GLY A 353 4.03 17.93 -22.54
N PRO A 354 4.84 18.76 -23.22
CA PRO A 354 5.27 20.07 -22.73
C PRO A 354 4.13 21.06 -22.46
N ASP A 355 3.08 21.01 -23.28
CA ASP A 355 1.98 21.99 -23.22
C ASP A 355 0.92 21.66 -22.15
N SER A 356 1.05 20.51 -21.48
CA SER A 356 0.10 20.07 -20.44
C SER A 356 0.01 21.04 -19.27
N LEU A 357 1.11 21.70 -18.90
CA LEU A 357 1.15 22.69 -17.82
C LEU A 357 0.71 24.09 -18.24
N ALA A 358 0.61 24.39 -19.54
CA ALA A 358 0.20 25.71 -20.04
C ALA A 358 -1.21 26.10 -19.57
N VAL A 359 -2.07 25.10 -19.30
CA VAL A 359 -3.42 25.34 -18.76
C VAL A 359 -3.40 26.12 -17.44
N LEU A 360 -2.35 25.98 -16.61
CA LEU A 360 -2.23 26.65 -15.31
C LEU A 360 -2.29 28.18 -15.41
N ASP A 361 -1.74 28.74 -16.49
CA ASP A 361 -1.72 30.18 -16.74
C ASP A 361 -3.12 30.73 -17.07
N GLU A 362 -4.00 29.86 -17.57
CA GLU A 362 -5.38 30.18 -17.92
C GLU A 362 -6.36 29.98 -16.75
N LEU A 363 -5.94 29.30 -15.68
CA LEU A 363 -6.83 28.98 -14.58
C LEU A 363 -7.15 30.21 -13.73
N PRO A 364 -8.44 30.45 -13.43
CA PRO A 364 -8.82 31.59 -12.59
C PRO A 364 -8.26 31.40 -11.18
N ARG A 365 -7.57 32.44 -10.67
CA ARG A 365 -7.15 32.46 -9.27
C ARG A 365 -8.35 32.31 -8.36
N ALA A 366 -8.26 31.39 -7.41
CA ALA A 366 -9.33 31.12 -6.45
C ALA A 366 -8.93 31.58 -5.04
N ILE A 367 -9.89 32.12 -4.29
CA ILE A 367 -9.73 32.21 -2.84
C ILE A 367 -10.15 30.85 -2.30
N LEU A 368 -9.20 30.13 -1.69
CA LEU A 368 -9.52 28.86 -1.06
C LEU A 368 -10.58 29.08 0.02
N TYR A 369 -11.63 28.28 -0.03
CA TYR A 369 -12.56 28.21 1.08
C TYR A 369 -11.83 27.51 2.21
N ARG A 370 -11.42 28.28 3.22
CA ARG A 370 -10.99 27.70 4.50
C ARG A 370 -12.25 27.39 5.30
N PRO A 371 -12.64 26.12 5.47
CA PRO A 371 -13.70 25.81 6.41
C PRO A 371 -13.28 26.34 7.79
N THR A 372 -14.07 27.23 8.38
CA THR A 372 -13.83 27.78 9.72
C THR A 372 -14.19 26.79 10.83
N SER A 373 -14.25 25.50 10.50
CA SER A 373 -14.72 24.45 11.40
C SER A 373 -13.89 23.19 11.19
N GLU A 374 -13.38 22.64 12.30
CA GLU A 374 -13.05 21.21 12.40
C GLU A 374 -14.12 20.41 11.67
N TYR A 375 -13.73 19.45 10.82
CA TYR A 375 -14.61 18.57 10.05
C TYR A 375 -16.02 18.49 10.65
N VAL A 376 -16.93 19.30 10.12
CA VAL A 376 -18.34 19.23 10.50
C VAL A 376 -18.90 18.21 9.55
N ASP A 377 -19.19 17.02 10.08
CA ASP A 377 -20.13 16.12 9.45
C ASP A 377 -21.38 16.96 9.09
N MET A 378 -21.51 17.31 7.81
CA MET A 378 -22.57 18.17 7.30
C MET A 378 -23.95 17.54 7.43
N THR A 379 -24.07 16.38 8.09
CA THR A 379 -25.35 15.77 8.33
C THR A 379 -26.27 16.55 9.25
N ARG A 380 -25.79 17.48 10.11
CA ARG A 380 -26.61 18.45 10.92
C ARG A 380 -28.04 17.95 11.23
N ARG A 381 -28.14 16.71 11.69
CA ARG A 381 -29.38 16.01 12.05
C ARG A 381 -28.99 15.08 13.19
N ASP A 382 -29.89 14.95 14.15
CA ASP A 382 -29.89 13.86 15.11
C ASP A 382 -29.43 12.57 14.41
N THR A 383 -28.33 11.99 14.89
CA THR A 383 -27.58 10.82 14.39
C THR A 383 -27.83 10.47 12.90
N PRO A 384 -26.90 10.73 11.95
CA PRO A 384 -27.13 10.39 10.55
C PRO A 384 -27.38 8.90 10.37
N PRO A 385 -28.17 8.52 9.34
CA PRO A 385 -28.61 7.15 9.14
C PRO A 385 -27.43 6.18 9.06
N SER A 386 -27.45 5.15 9.89
CA SER A 386 -26.52 4.03 9.81
C SER A 386 -26.99 3.05 8.74
N ASN A 387 -26.06 2.53 7.94
CA ASN A 387 -26.34 1.46 7.00
C ASN A 387 -26.02 0.11 7.63
N ILE A 388 -26.99 -0.46 8.33
CA ILE A 388 -26.84 -1.73 9.04
C ILE A 388 -27.88 -2.71 8.52
N ASN A 389 -27.42 -3.80 7.91
CA ASN A 389 -28.29 -4.80 7.27
C ASN A 389 -28.33 -6.15 8.01
N ILE A 390 -27.63 -6.24 9.15
CA ILE A 390 -27.63 -7.40 10.04
C ILE A 390 -28.28 -7.07 11.38
N ALA A 391 -28.77 -8.09 12.06
CA ALA A 391 -29.12 -7.94 13.47
C ALA A 391 -27.84 -7.78 14.29
N THR A 392 -27.63 -6.57 14.83
CA THR A 392 -26.57 -6.26 15.80
C THR A 392 -27.03 -6.44 17.24
N GLY A 393 -28.35 -6.56 17.45
CA GLY A 393 -29.00 -6.72 18.74
C GLY A 393 -29.13 -8.18 19.14
N VAL A 394 -28.36 -8.58 20.14
CA VAL A 394 -28.73 -9.67 21.04
C VAL A 394 -29.14 -9.00 22.35
N GLU A 395 -30.38 -9.23 22.80
CA GLU A 395 -30.72 -8.95 24.20
C GLU A 395 -29.69 -9.68 25.06
N PRO A 396 -29.06 -9.03 26.06
CA PRO A 396 -28.09 -9.69 26.92
C PRO A 396 -28.77 -10.84 27.64
N THR A 397 -28.65 -12.06 27.11
CA THR A 397 -28.92 -13.25 27.90
C THR A 397 -27.84 -13.25 28.98
N LYS A 398 -28.29 -13.33 30.24
CA LYS A 398 -27.45 -13.17 31.44
C LYS A 398 -26.21 -14.07 31.49
N ASP A 399 -26.17 -15.16 30.71
CA ASP A 399 -24.97 -15.95 30.45
C ASP A 399 -24.14 -15.32 29.32
N SER A 400 -23.43 -14.25 29.65
CA SER A 400 -22.82 -13.36 28.66
C SER A 400 -21.69 -14.03 27.86
N ARG A 401 -21.49 -13.56 26.62
CA ARG A 401 -20.44 -13.95 25.64
C ARG A 401 -19.04 -14.10 26.25
N VAL A 402 -18.74 -13.42 27.35
CA VAL A 402 -17.51 -13.55 28.14
C VAL A 402 -17.33 -14.95 28.73
N THR A 403 -18.41 -15.59 29.20
CA THR A 403 -18.40 -16.95 29.77
C THR A 403 -18.13 -18.01 28.71
N THR A 404 -18.64 -17.80 27.49
CA THR A 404 -18.30 -18.60 26.30
C THR A 404 -16.85 -18.35 25.89
N LEU A 405 -16.40 -17.09 25.87
CA LEU A 405 -15.00 -16.68 25.63
C LEU A 405 -14.01 -17.39 26.57
N LEU A 406 -14.31 -17.39 27.88
CA LEU A 406 -13.45 -17.96 28.92
C LEU A 406 -13.37 -19.50 28.85
N ARG A 407 -14.47 -20.17 28.46
CA ARG A 407 -14.49 -21.61 28.19
C ARG A 407 -13.75 -21.98 26.89
N TYR A 408 -13.86 -21.14 25.86
CA TYR A 408 -13.27 -21.38 24.54
C TYR A 408 -11.72 -21.26 24.54
N PHE A 409 -11.17 -20.42 25.41
CA PHE A 409 -9.72 -20.24 25.57
C PHE A 409 -9.07 -21.16 26.63
N GLY A 410 -9.82 -22.07 27.26
CA GLY A 410 -9.29 -23.05 28.24
C GLY A 410 -8.86 -22.44 29.57
N LEU A 411 -9.42 -21.28 29.95
CA LEU A 411 -8.96 -20.48 31.08
C LEU A 411 -9.83 -20.59 32.35
N TRP A 412 -10.79 -21.53 32.42
CA TRP A 412 -11.69 -21.72 33.57
C TRP A 412 -11.87 -23.18 34.02
N GLY A 413 -11.84 -23.39 35.34
CA GLY A 413 -12.21 -24.64 36.02
C GLY A 413 -13.54 -24.50 36.78
N ASP A 414 -14.27 -25.60 36.91
CA ASP A 414 -15.61 -25.70 37.51
C ASP A 414 -15.65 -25.15 38.94
N ASN A 415 -16.22 -23.95 39.18
CA ASN A 415 -16.89 -23.55 40.43
C ASN A 415 -17.68 -22.23 40.26
N GLU A 416 -18.71 -22.07 41.08
CA GLU A 416 -19.91 -21.21 40.95
C GLU A 416 -19.72 -19.67 40.98
N ILE A 417 -20.78 -19.00 40.50
CA ILE A 417 -20.93 -17.60 40.10
C ILE A 417 -21.25 -16.66 41.27
N GLU A 418 -20.63 -15.46 41.28
CA GLU A 418 -21.31 -14.21 41.67
C GLU A 418 -21.44 -13.31 40.42
N GLU A 419 -22.67 -12.85 40.14
CA GLU A 419 -23.00 -11.87 39.09
C GLU A 419 -22.36 -10.52 39.45
N GLU A 420 -21.42 -9.99 38.65
CA GLU A 420 -21.30 -8.54 38.35
C GLU A 420 -20.12 -8.19 37.40
N ARG A 421 -20.47 -7.45 36.34
CA ARG A 421 -19.64 -6.59 35.46
C ARG A 421 -18.53 -7.23 34.60
N TRP A 422 -18.44 -6.72 33.36
CA TRP A 422 -17.51 -7.12 32.30
C TRP A 422 -16.10 -7.47 32.79
N ASN A 423 -15.68 -8.73 32.59
CA ASN A 423 -14.36 -9.19 32.99
C ASN A 423 -13.29 -8.70 31.98
N MET A 424 -12.84 -7.45 32.18
CA MET A 424 -11.76 -6.79 31.45
C MET A 424 -10.46 -7.61 31.40
N THR A 425 -10.32 -8.61 32.29
CA THR A 425 -9.20 -9.55 32.34
C THR A 425 -9.11 -10.46 31.10
N ALA A 426 -10.22 -10.71 30.39
CA ALA A 426 -10.21 -11.53 29.17
C ALA A 426 -9.60 -10.76 27.98
N VAL A 427 -10.01 -9.50 27.79
CA VAL A 427 -9.44 -8.61 26.75
C VAL A 427 -7.97 -8.29 27.07
N SER A 428 -7.61 -8.11 28.35
CA SER A 428 -6.22 -7.91 28.76
C SER A 428 -5.35 -9.14 28.46
N ASN A 429 -5.88 -10.36 28.65
CA ASN A 429 -5.17 -11.61 28.34
C ASN A 429 -5.02 -11.83 26.82
N THR A 430 -6.02 -11.46 26.02
CA THR A 430 -5.95 -11.54 24.55
C THR A 430 -5.02 -10.49 23.95
N THR A 431 -4.96 -9.28 24.51
CA THR A 431 -4.10 -8.19 24.02
C THR A 431 -2.71 -8.15 24.66
N GLY A 432 -2.44 -8.99 25.65
CA GLY A 432 -1.18 -9.02 26.40
C GLY A 432 -0.89 -7.72 27.18
N LYS A 433 -1.89 -6.86 27.38
CA LYS A 433 -1.78 -5.59 28.11
C LYS A 433 -2.61 -5.67 29.38
N GLU A 434 -2.05 -5.32 30.53
CA GLU A 434 -2.78 -5.30 31.82
C GLU A 434 -4.03 -4.40 31.80
N ASN A 435 -4.15 -3.47 30.83
CA ASN A 435 -5.36 -2.68 30.56
C ASN A 435 -5.57 -2.43 29.04
N PRO A 436 -6.68 -2.86 28.42
CA PRO A 436 -6.96 -2.59 27.00
C PRO A 436 -7.32 -1.11 26.76
N THR A 437 -7.07 -0.63 25.54
CA THR A 437 -7.44 0.73 25.09
C THR A 437 -8.77 0.76 24.34
N ILE A 438 -9.38 1.92 24.18
CA ILE A 438 -10.58 2.13 23.34
C ILE A 438 -10.39 1.57 21.92
N ARG A 439 -9.19 1.72 21.35
CA ARG A 439 -8.84 1.15 20.02
C ARG A 439 -8.85 -0.37 20.01
N ASN A 440 -8.36 -0.99 21.09
CA ASN A 440 -8.47 -2.45 21.25
C ASN A 440 -9.94 -2.86 21.28
N LEU A 441 -10.76 -2.19 22.08
CA LEU A 441 -12.18 -2.53 22.20
C LEU A 441 -12.95 -2.37 20.88
N LEU A 442 -12.65 -1.32 20.10
CA LEU A 442 -13.27 -1.10 18.79
C LEU A 442 -13.02 -2.26 17.83
N ALA A 443 -11.76 -2.64 17.64
CA ALA A 443 -11.36 -3.72 16.76
C ALA A 443 -11.90 -5.08 17.24
N PHE A 444 -11.86 -5.32 18.56
CA PHE A 444 -12.45 -6.51 19.16
C PHE A 444 -13.95 -6.62 18.85
N ARG A 445 -14.72 -5.54 19.01
CA ARG A 445 -16.16 -5.55 18.69
C ARG A 445 -16.44 -5.89 17.24
N ALA A 446 -15.67 -5.32 16.30
CA ALA A 446 -15.81 -5.65 14.88
C ALA A 446 -15.48 -7.13 14.61
N SER A 447 -14.40 -7.65 15.19
CA SER A 447 -14.00 -9.06 15.06
C SER A 447 -15.00 -10.02 15.69
N ASP A 448 -15.55 -9.73 16.88
CA ASP A 448 -16.55 -10.57 17.57
C ASP A 448 -17.83 -10.69 16.73
N ILE A 449 -18.36 -9.55 16.27
CA ILE A 449 -19.52 -9.53 15.38
C ILE A 449 -19.20 -10.31 14.09
N ALA A 450 -18.01 -10.15 13.52
CA ALA A 450 -17.65 -10.88 12.30
C ALA A 450 -17.59 -12.40 12.52
N MET A 451 -16.95 -12.86 13.60
CA MET A 451 -16.86 -14.28 13.97
C MET A 451 -18.24 -14.91 14.12
N GLU A 452 -19.17 -14.22 14.79
CA GLU A 452 -20.56 -14.66 14.94
C GLU A 452 -21.30 -14.69 13.59
N GLN A 453 -21.26 -13.60 12.83
CA GLN A 453 -22.06 -13.43 11.61
C GLN A 453 -21.55 -14.25 10.43
N LEU A 454 -20.25 -14.52 10.37
CA LEU A 454 -19.62 -15.38 9.38
C LEU A 454 -19.41 -16.82 9.89
N ASN A 455 -19.78 -17.11 11.15
CA ASN A 455 -19.68 -18.42 11.78
C ASN A 455 -18.28 -19.06 11.63
N PHE A 456 -17.26 -18.39 12.18
CA PHE A 456 -15.89 -18.89 12.20
C PHE A 456 -15.26 -18.77 13.58
N GLU A 457 -14.24 -19.59 13.80
CA GLU A 457 -13.47 -19.65 15.05
C GLU A 457 -12.06 -19.12 14.83
N LYS A 458 -11.37 -18.79 15.92
CA LYS A 458 -10.00 -18.26 15.84
C LYS A 458 -9.08 -19.25 15.11
N ASN A 459 -8.30 -18.75 14.16
CA ASN A 459 -7.42 -19.51 13.26
C ASN A 459 -8.17 -20.37 12.21
N ASP A 460 -9.43 -20.09 11.90
CA ASP A 460 -10.07 -20.68 10.71
C ASP A 460 -9.25 -20.32 9.44
N PRO A 461 -8.73 -21.30 8.69
CA PRO A 461 -7.88 -21.04 7.53
C PRO A 461 -8.63 -20.43 6.35
N HIS A 462 -9.97 -20.42 6.38
CA HIS A 462 -10.81 -19.85 5.33
C HIS A 462 -11.14 -18.37 5.57
N VAL A 463 -10.53 -17.71 6.54
CA VAL A 463 -10.85 -16.32 6.87
C VAL A 463 -9.77 -15.37 6.39
N LEU A 464 -10.21 -14.32 5.70
CA LEU A 464 -9.42 -13.14 5.35
C LEU A 464 -9.90 -11.96 6.17
N ALA A 465 -8.97 -11.17 6.69
CA ALA A 465 -9.21 -9.89 7.30
C ALA A 465 -8.53 -8.78 6.48
N PHE A 466 -9.21 -7.64 6.36
CA PHE A 466 -8.69 -6.45 5.69
C PHE A 466 -8.98 -5.24 6.56
N THR A 467 -8.06 -4.29 6.61
CA THR A 467 -8.25 -3.02 7.31
C THR A 467 -7.30 -1.96 6.75
N ASP A 468 -7.71 -0.71 6.83
CA ASP A 468 -6.85 0.45 6.57
C ASP A 468 -6.21 1.05 7.83
N ALA A 469 -6.30 0.33 8.96
CA ALA A 469 -5.55 0.64 10.16
C ALA A 469 -4.04 0.73 9.86
N GLY A 470 -3.40 1.77 10.38
CA GLY A 470 -2.01 2.13 10.10
C GLY A 470 -1.82 3.10 8.93
N HIS A 471 -2.84 3.31 8.10
CA HIS A 471 -2.83 4.36 7.06
C HIS A 471 -3.75 5.54 7.41
N VAL A 472 -4.90 5.26 8.05
CA VAL A 472 -5.86 6.28 8.46
C VAL A 472 -5.41 7.01 9.74
N VAL A 473 -5.45 8.34 9.69
CA VAL A 473 -5.12 9.23 10.83
C VAL A 473 -6.21 10.27 11.15
N ASN A 474 -7.32 10.28 10.39
CA ASN A 474 -8.45 11.22 10.53
C ASN A 474 -9.33 10.99 11.78
N ILE A 475 -8.75 10.44 12.85
CA ILE A 475 -9.42 10.28 14.15
C ILE A 475 -8.89 11.34 15.13
N GLY A 476 -8.31 12.44 14.63
CA GLY A 476 -7.67 13.48 15.43
C GLY A 476 -6.21 13.19 15.75
N GLY A 477 -5.46 12.60 14.80
CA GLY A 477 -4.03 12.31 14.95
C GLY A 477 -3.71 11.05 15.77
N TYR A 478 -4.73 10.35 16.29
CA TYR A 478 -4.53 9.09 16.99
C TYR A 478 -4.18 7.96 16.01
N SER A 479 -3.12 7.23 16.35
CA SER A 479 -2.72 5.98 15.69
C SER A 479 -3.87 4.97 15.67
N THR A 480 -4.01 4.23 14.56
CA THR A 480 -4.99 3.15 14.37
C THR A 480 -4.34 1.76 14.41
N GLU A 481 -3.01 1.68 14.39
CA GLU A 481 -2.21 0.46 14.32
C GLU A 481 -2.56 -0.56 15.41
N THR A 482 -2.91 -0.13 16.62
CA THR A 482 -3.34 -1.02 17.71
C THR A 482 -4.54 -1.91 17.36
N CYS A 483 -5.35 -1.52 16.37
CA CYS A 483 -6.43 -2.36 15.86
C CYS A 483 -5.90 -3.65 15.19
N ILE A 484 -4.75 -3.58 14.51
CA ILE A 484 -4.11 -4.70 13.79
C ILE A 484 -3.79 -5.84 14.76
N ASP A 485 -3.17 -5.53 15.89
CA ASP A 485 -2.84 -6.50 16.93
C ASP A 485 -4.10 -7.17 17.49
N THR A 486 -5.19 -6.40 17.65
CA THR A 486 -6.43 -6.91 18.21
C THR A 486 -7.18 -7.82 17.24
N ILE A 487 -7.22 -7.46 15.96
CA ILE A 487 -7.74 -8.31 14.90
C ILE A 487 -6.97 -9.63 14.89
N SER A 488 -5.64 -9.56 14.95
CA SER A 488 -4.76 -10.72 14.98
C SER A 488 -5.01 -11.62 16.18
N ALA A 489 -5.09 -11.01 17.37
CA ALA A 489 -5.30 -11.74 18.61
C ALA A 489 -6.70 -12.38 18.70
N THR A 490 -7.72 -11.77 18.10
CA THR A 490 -9.11 -12.22 18.16
C THR A 490 -9.39 -13.29 17.10
N THR A 491 -9.08 -13.01 15.84
CA THR A 491 -9.41 -13.86 14.69
C THR A 491 -8.33 -14.91 14.37
N GLY A 492 -7.08 -14.65 14.76
CA GLY A 492 -5.94 -15.46 14.35
C GLY A 492 -5.43 -15.17 12.93
N CYS A 493 -6.04 -14.22 12.21
CA CYS A 493 -5.52 -13.70 10.95
C CYS A 493 -4.30 -12.82 11.21
N THR A 494 -3.19 -13.04 10.52
CA THR A 494 -1.96 -12.25 10.70
C THR A 494 -1.38 -11.86 9.34
N VAL A 495 -0.57 -10.81 9.33
CA VAL A 495 0.22 -10.43 8.15
C VAL A 495 1.12 -11.59 7.75
N GLY A 496 1.74 -12.29 8.72
CA GLY A 496 2.62 -13.42 8.43
C GLY A 496 1.94 -14.65 7.85
N LYS A 497 0.64 -14.84 8.09
CA LYS A 497 -0.19 -15.87 7.46
C LYS A 497 -0.76 -15.45 6.09
N ASN A 498 -0.46 -14.23 5.62
CA ASN A 498 -1.03 -13.64 4.40
C ASN A 498 -2.57 -13.66 4.36
N ASN A 499 -3.22 -13.61 5.52
CA ASN A 499 -4.68 -13.57 5.64
C ASN A 499 -5.20 -12.39 6.49
N LEU A 500 -4.31 -11.46 6.87
CA LEU A 500 -4.63 -10.10 7.28
C LEU A 500 -3.89 -9.13 6.36
N LEU A 501 -4.63 -8.40 5.51
CA LEU A 501 -4.06 -7.44 4.58
C LEU A 501 -4.23 -6.01 5.12
N LEU A 502 -3.13 -5.27 5.16
CA LEU A 502 -3.12 -3.85 5.53
C LEU A 502 -3.31 -3.02 4.25
N VAL A 503 -4.53 -2.53 4.04
CA VAL A 503 -4.94 -1.91 2.78
C VAL A 503 -4.67 -0.41 2.82
N HIS A 504 -3.85 0.06 1.88
CA HIS A 504 -3.50 1.46 1.70
C HIS A 504 -4.73 2.32 1.39
N ARG A 505 -4.84 3.42 2.12
CA ARG A 505 -5.89 4.44 1.99
C ARG A 505 -5.35 5.81 2.32
N SER A 506 -6.06 6.84 1.84
CA SER A 506 -5.79 8.21 2.27
C SER A 506 -5.96 8.32 3.78
N ALA A 507 -5.06 9.09 4.38
CA ALA A 507 -5.05 9.44 5.79
C ALA A 507 -6.37 10.11 6.25
N ASP A 508 -7.14 10.67 5.31
CA ASP A 508 -8.44 11.35 5.52
C ASP A 508 -9.66 10.41 5.45
N MET A 509 -9.49 9.15 5.07
CA MET A 509 -10.61 8.20 4.96
C MET A 509 -11.14 7.75 6.34
N PRO A 510 -12.40 7.31 6.44
CA PRO A 510 -12.91 6.66 7.64
C PRO A 510 -12.23 5.32 7.87
N LEU A 511 -11.82 5.02 9.11
CA LEU A 511 -11.30 3.71 9.49
C LEU A 511 -12.33 2.61 9.20
N TRP A 512 -11.91 1.48 8.65
CA TRP A 512 -12.78 0.34 8.39
C TRP A 512 -12.13 -1.02 8.68
N PHE A 513 -13.01 -2.00 8.87
CA PHE A 513 -12.65 -3.41 9.04
C PHE A 513 -13.49 -4.25 8.08
N LEU A 514 -12.89 -5.24 7.45
CA LEU A 514 -13.59 -6.21 6.62
C LEU A 514 -13.12 -7.61 6.95
N PHE A 515 -14.07 -8.54 7.07
CA PHE A 515 -13.79 -9.96 7.23
C PHE A 515 -14.53 -10.71 6.14
N SER A 516 -13.88 -11.71 5.55
CA SER A 516 -14.43 -12.46 4.42
C SER A 516 -14.06 -13.92 4.52
N ARG A 517 -14.95 -14.79 4.05
CA ARG A 517 -14.72 -16.23 3.96
C ARG A 517 -14.31 -16.64 2.56
N THR A 518 -13.21 -17.37 2.42
CA THR A 518 -12.73 -17.87 1.12
C THR A 518 -13.55 -19.04 0.61
N ASP A 519 -14.27 -19.77 1.44
CA ASP A 519 -15.10 -20.91 1.03
C ASP A 519 -16.51 -20.48 0.58
N THR A 520 -17.21 -19.72 1.41
CA THR A 520 -18.59 -19.26 1.16
C THR A 520 -18.65 -17.96 0.36
N LYS A 521 -17.57 -17.17 0.35
CA LYS A 521 -17.52 -15.81 -0.23
C LYS A 521 -18.46 -14.81 0.46
N ASP A 522 -18.97 -15.15 1.64
CA ASP A 522 -19.63 -14.19 2.54
C ASP A 522 -18.58 -13.22 3.11
N PHE A 523 -18.94 -11.95 3.19
CA PHE A 523 -18.13 -10.94 3.86
C PHE A 523 -18.99 -10.05 4.76
N ILE A 524 -18.34 -9.44 5.75
CA ILE A 524 -18.89 -8.38 6.58
C ILE A 524 -17.95 -7.18 6.59
N TYR A 525 -18.50 -5.98 6.46
CA TYR A 525 -17.77 -4.72 6.43
C TYR A 525 -18.28 -3.77 7.51
N PHE A 526 -17.34 -3.09 8.16
CA PHE A 526 -17.54 -2.10 9.20
C PHE A 526 -16.89 -0.78 8.78
N SER A 527 -17.63 0.33 8.78
CA SER A 527 -17.05 1.67 8.69
C SER A 527 -17.26 2.40 10.01
N VAL A 528 -16.19 2.97 10.56
CA VAL A 528 -16.16 3.57 11.89
C VAL A 528 -16.68 5.00 11.85
N ARG A 529 -17.43 5.39 12.89
CA ARG A 529 -17.88 6.75 13.10
C ARG A 529 -16.79 7.56 13.82
N ASN A 530 -15.82 8.08 13.05
CA ASN A 530 -14.61 8.75 13.57
C ASN A 530 -14.89 9.78 14.68
N GLN A 531 -15.89 10.64 14.53
CA GLN A 531 -16.18 11.67 15.54
C GLN A 531 -16.61 11.09 16.89
N LYS A 532 -17.46 10.05 16.90
CA LYS A 532 -17.87 9.38 18.15
C LYS A 532 -16.68 8.68 18.78
N LEU A 533 -15.88 7.96 17.98
CA LEU A 533 -14.66 7.32 18.47
C LEU A 533 -13.69 8.34 19.09
N LYS A 534 -13.47 9.49 18.43
CA LYS A 534 -12.60 10.56 18.93
C LYS A 534 -13.01 11.03 20.32
N THR A 535 -14.31 11.13 20.62
CA THR A 535 -14.76 11.54 21.97
C THR A 535 -14.27 10.59 23.08
N TYR A 536 -14.20 9.29 22.79
CA TYR A 536 -13.65 8.30 23.72
C TYR A 536 -12.13 8.32 23.78
N LEU A 537 -11.46 8.54 22.65
CA LEU A 537 -10.00 8.66 22.61
C LEU A 537 -9.52 9.89 23.38
N ASP A 538 -10.18 11.03 23.21
CA ASP A 538 -9.89 12.25 23.96
C ASP A 538 -10.14 12.07 25.47
N ALA A 539 -11.16 11.29 25.85
CA ALA A 539 -11.44 10.97 27.25
C ALA A 539 -10.38 10.02 27.82
N GLU A 540 -9.97 8.99 27.07
CA GLU A 540 -8.91 8.05 27.41
C GLU A 540 -7.58 8.79 27.64
N GLN A 541 -7.19 9.70 26.72
CA GLN A 541 -5.95 10.47 26.84
C GLN A 541 -5.94 11.42 28.05
N LYS A 542 -7.09 12.01 28.41
CA LYS A 542 -7.21 12.90 29.58
C LYS A 542 -7.17 12.15 30.91
N SER A 543 -7.53 10.87 30.93
CA SER A 543 -7.41 10.05 32.12
C SER A 543 -5.93 9.67 32.31
N ASN A 544 -5.26 10.28 33.29
CA ASN A 544 -3.88 9.91 33.64
C ASN A 544 -3.77 8.39 33.79
N ASP A 545 -2.66 7.80 33.32
CA ASP A 545 -2.44 6.35 33.25
C ASP A 545 -2.69 5.61 34.59
N ASN A 546 -2.52 6.32 35.72
CA ASN A 546 -2.73 5.80 37.08
C ASN A 546 -4.17 5.92 37.62
N THR A 547 -5.11 6.50 36.85
CA THR A 547 -6.53 6.68 37.24
C THR A 547 -7.48 6.39 36.08
N ARG A 548 -7.10 5.54 35.11
CA ARG A 548 -8.02 5.05 34.08
C ARG A 548 -9.26 4.49 34.77
N SER A 549 -10.41 5.14 34.58
CA SER A 549 -11.64 4.63 35.18
C SER A 549 -12.13 3.48 34.29
N ASN A 550 -12.26 2.29 34.87
CA ASN A 550 -12.91 1.14 34.20
C ASN A 550 -14.30 1.50 33.65
N THR A 551 -14.91 2.57 34.17
CA THR A 551 -16.19 3.12 33.71
C THR A 551 -16.13 3.60 32.26
N SER A 552 -15.09 4.33 31.81
CA SER A 552 -15.04 4.80 30.41
C SER A 552 -14.89 3.67 29.39
N LEU A 553 -14.21 2.58 29.76
CA LEU A 553 -14.03 1.40 28.92
C LEU A 553 -15.31 0.55 28.88
N SER A 554 -16.00 0.41 30.02
CA SER A 554 -17.32 -0.25 30.05
C SER A 554 -18.35 0.55 29.26
N ASP A 555 -18.37 1.88 29.42
CA ASP A 555 -19.32 2.75 28.72
C ASP A 555 -19.13 2.63 27.21
N PHE A 556 -17.89 2.55 26.72
CA PHE A 556 -17.61 2.31 25.30
C PHE A 556 -18.10 0.94 24.80
N MET A 557 -17.98 -0.10 25.62
CA MET A 557 -18.47 -1.44 25.26
C MET A 557 -20.00 -1.51 25.26
N ASP A 558 -20.65 -0.77 26.15
CA ASP A 558 -22.10 -0.71 26.26
C ASP A 558 -22.76 0.15 25.17
N GLU A 559 -21.99 0.97 24.44
CA GLU A 559 -22.51 1.73 23.28
C GLU A 559 -23.11 0.76 22.24
N PRO A 560 -24.27 1.09 21.64
CA PRO A 560 -24.84 0.26 20.60
C PRO A 560 -23.97 0.33 19.33
N ALA A 561 -24.02 -0.72 18.50
CA ALA A 561 -23.13 -0.83 17.35
C ALA A 561 -23.32 0.31 16.32
N ASP A 562 -24.55 0.80 16.15
CA ASP A 562 -24.90 1.94 15.29
C ASP A 562 -24.42 3.30 15.80
N ALA A 563 -24.07 3.40 17.08
CA ALA A 563 -23.39 4.56 17.62
C ALA A 563 -21.90 4.57 17.25
N LEU A 564 -21.25 3.41 17.17
CA LEU A 564 -19.81 3.31 16.85
C LEU A 564 -19.51 3.19 15.36
N PHE A 565 -20.42 2.59 14.59
CA PHE A 565 -20.22 2.30 13.18
C PHE A 565 -21.27 3.00 12.32
N THR A 566 -20.83 3.64 11.24
CA THR A 566 -21.70 4.22 10.21
C THR A 566 -22.30 3.14 9.31
N THR A 567 -21.55 2.06 9.08
CA THR A 567 -21.94 0.93 8.24
C THR A 567 -21.58 -0.38 8.93
N ILE A 568 -22.52 -1.34 8.97
CA ILE A 568 -22.26 -2.75 9.30
C ILE A 568 -23.09 -3.60 8.33
N VAL A 569 -22.44 -4.10 7.29
CA VAL A 569 -23.14 -4.84 6.24
C VAL A 569 -22.53 -6.20 6.00
N LYS A 570 -23.39 -7.22 5.91
CA LYS A 570 -23.04 -8.57 5.46
C LYS A 570 -23.62 -8.78 4.06
N HIS A 571 -22.80 -9.28 3.16
CA HIS A 571 -23.18 -9.64 1.79
C HIS A 571 -22.36 -10.84 1.30
N ASN A 572 -22.67 -11.34 0.11
CA ASN A 572 -21.90 -12.41 -0.56
C ASN A 572 -21.35 -11.87 -1.89
N VAL A 573 -20.07 -12.16 -2.18
CA VAL A 573 -19.38 -11.74 -3.41
C VAL A 573 -18.93 -12.91 -4.28
N GLY A 574 -19.44 -14.11 -4.01
CA GLY A 574 -19.17 -15.27 -4.85
C GLY A 574 -19.74 -15.06 -6.25
N ILE A 575 -18.99 -15.47 -7.26
CA ILE A 575 -19.36 -15.34 -8.68
C ILE A 575 -20.76 -15.91 -8.92
N ASP A 576 -21.03 -17.13 -8.44
CA ASP A 576 -22.33 -17.80 -8.60
C ASP A 576 -23.47 -17.05 -7.90
N ALA A 577 -23.22 -16.50 -6.71
CA ALA A 577 -24.23 -15.75 -5.94
C ALA A 577 -24.59 -14.42 -6.61
N LEU A 578 -23.58 -13.69 -7.09
CA LEU A 578 -23.77 -12.44 -7.82
C LEU A 578 -24.43 -12.71 -9.19
N ALA A 579 -24.08 -13.80 -9.87
CA ALA A 579 -24.71 -14.20 -11.13
C ALA A 579 -26.19 -14.59 -10.94
N ALA A 580 -26.51 -15.28 -9.84
CA ALA A 580 -27.89 -15.64 -9.50
C ALA A 580 -28.76 -14.43 -9.10
N ASN A 581 -28.15 -13.36 -8.57
CA ASN A 581 -28.84 -12.14 -8.17
C ASN A 581 -28.02 -10.88 -8.50
N PRO A 582 -27.95 -10.44 -9.77
CA PRO A 582 -27.11 -9.31 -10.17
C PRO A 582 -27.42 -7.99 -9.45
N ALA A 583 -28.69 -7.78 -9.03
CA ALA A 583 -29.12 -6.61 -8.25
C ALA A 583 -28.48 -6.53 -6.85
N SER A 584 -27.86 -7.62 -6.37
CA SER A 584 -27.06 -7.60 -5.14
C SER A 584 -25.82 -6.71 -5.28
N TRP A 585 -25.23 -6.63 -6.47
CA TRP A 585 -24.05 -5.80 -6.71
C TRP A 585 -24.33 -4.31 -6.47
N ASP A 586 -25.46 -3.81 -6.95
CA ASP A 586 -25.83 -2.40 -6.77
C ASP A 586 -26.02 -2.07 -5.29
N ARG A 587 -26.57 -3.01 -4.51
CA ARG A 587 -26.67 -2.88 -3.05
C ARG A 587 -25.29 -2.85 -2.40
N ILE A 588 -24.43 -3.81 -2.70
CA ILE A 588 -23.06 -3.88 -2.16
C ILE A 588 -22.30 -2.58 -2.47
N SER A 589 -22.31 -2.15 -3.74
CA SER A 589 -21.62 -0.94 -4.20
C SER A 589 -22.17 0.33 -3.55
N SER A 590 -23.47 0.41 -3.33
CA SER A 590 -24.09 1.52 -2.61
C SER A 590 -23.66 1.55 -1.14
N ASP A 591 -23.62 0.37 -0.51
CA ASP A 591 -23.36 0.23 0.93
C ASP A 591 -21.92 0.57 1.31
N ILE A 592 -20.96 0.08 0.53
CA ILE A 592 -19.53 0.19 0.88
C ILE A 592 -18.69 0.99 -0.11
N SER A 593 -19.30 1.61 -1.12
CA SER A 593 -18.66 2.19 -2.32
C SER A 593 -18.24 1.15 -3.35
N THR A 594 -18.29 1.51 -4.63
CA THR A 594 -17.84 0.67 -5.76
C THR A 594 -16.38 0.24 -5.61
N ILE A 595 -15.53 1.07 -4.99
CA ILE A 595 -14.11 0.78 -4.81
C ILE A 595 -13.92 -0.35 -3.80
N ASN A 596 -14.52 -0.26 -2.60
CA ASN A 596 -14.44 -1.34 -1.62
C ASN A 596 -15.17 -2.59 -2.09
N ALA A 597 -16.34 -2.44 -2.74
CA ALA A 597 -17.11 -3.55 -3.31
C ALA A 597 -16.28 -4.37 -4.30
N MET A 598 -15.58 -3.69 -5.21
CA MET A 598 -14.68 -4.35 -6.14
C MET A 598 -13.47 -4.96 -5.42
N GLY A 599 -12.90 -4.26 -4.44
CA GLY A 599 -11.77 -4.74 -3.66
C GLY A 599 -12.06 -6.06 -2.95
N VAL A 600 -13.17 -6.13 -2.21
CA VAL A 600 -13.57 -7.37 -1.54
C VAL A 600 -13.94 -8.46 -2.54
N ALA A 601 -14.66 -8.13 -3.62
CA ALA A 601 -15.12 -9.13 -4.58
C ALA A 601 -13.96 -9.77 -5.33
N THR A 602 -13.04 -8.99 -5.91
CA THR A 602 -11.94 -9.58 -6.66
C THR A 602 -10.91 -10.23 -5.73
N THR A 603 -10.58 -9.61 -4.61
CA THR A 603 -9.54 -10.14 -3.71
C THR A 603 -10.00 -11.39 -2.96
N THR A 604 -11.23 -11.43 -2.45
CA THR A 604 -11.75 -12.65 -1.80
C THR A 604 -11.81 -13.82 -2.77
N ASN A 605 -12.29 -13.59 -3.99
CA ASN A 605 -12.36 -14.68 -4.97
C ASN A 605 -10.98 -15.10 -5.46
N VAL A 606 -10.00 -14.19 -5.60
CA VAL A 606 -8.62 -14.55 -5.98
C VAL A 606 -7.89 -15.30 -4.86
N LEU A 607 -7.92 -14.77 -3.63
CA LEU A 607 -7.23 -15.36 -2.48
C LEU A 607 -7.91 -16.63 -1.95
N ALA A 608 -9.03 -17.05 -2.53
CA ALA A 608 -9.59 -18.37 -2.33
C ALA A 608 -8.82 -19.49 -3.08
N HIS A 609 -7.90 -19.11 -3.97
CA HIS A 609 -6.99 -20.01 -4.66
C HIS A 609 -5.58 -19.93 -4.08
N ASP A 610 -4.76 -20.93 -4.36
CA ASP A 610 -3.34 -20.94 -4.00
C ASP A 610 -2.58 -19.99 -4.93
N VAL A 611 -2.39 -18.74 -4.48
CA VAL A 611 -1.72 -17.70 -5.26
C VAL A 611 -0.37 -17.31 -4.64
N PRO A 612 0.59 -16.87 -5.46
CA PRO A 612 1.89 -16.40 -4.96
C PRO A 612 1.72 -15.23 -3.98
N PRO A 613 2.51 -15.18 -2.88
CA PRO A 613 2.43 -14.09 -1.90
C PRO A 613 2.53 -12.69 -2.51
N GLY A 614 3.33 -12.54 -3.57
CA GLY A 614 3.48 -11.24 -4.23
C GLY A 614 2.20 -10.71 -4.87
N LEU A 615 1.32 -11.59 -5.36
CA LEU A 615 0.03 -11.14 -5.90
C LEU A 615 -0.90 -10.64 -4.79
N ALA A 616 -0.88 -11.27 -3.61
CA ALA A 616 -1.62 -10.81 -2.45
C ALA A 616 -1.13 -9.44 -1.96
N SER A 617 0.20 -9.25 -1.90
CA SER A 617 0.80 -7.96 -1.52
C SER A 617 0.40 -6.81 -2.44
N CYS A 618 0.15 -7.05 -3.73
CA CYS A 618 -0.35 -6.01 -4.63
C CYS A 618 -1.72 -5.45 -4.20
N ALA A 619 -2.55 -6.24 -3.50
CA ALA A 619 -3.84 -5.79 -3.00
C ALA A 619 -3.70 -4.82 -1.81
N GLU A 620 -2.58 -4.84 -1.09
CA GLU A 620 -2.31 -3.89 -0.01
C GLU A 620 -2.19 -2.47 -0.58
N LEU A 621 -1.44 -2.27 -1.68
CA LEU A 621 -1.30 -0.96 -2.29
C LEU A 621 -2.49 -0.59 -3.20
N HIS A 622 -2.91 -1.51 -4.07
CA HIS A 622 -3.94 -1.22 -5.08
C HIS A 622 -5.38 -1.38 -4.56
N THR A 623 -5.56 -1.87 -3.32
CA THR A 623 -6.85 -2.18 -2.66
C THR A 623 -7.64 -3.34 -3.25
N ARG A 624 -7.15 -3.97 -4.33
CA ARG A 624 -7.80 -5.07 -5.03
C ARG A 624 -6.84 -5.88 -5.90
N ILE A 625 -7.23 -7.10 -6.24
CA ILE A 625 -6.58 -7.87 -7.31
C ILE A 625 -7.49 -7.87 -8.54
N CYS A 626 -7.40 -6.84 -9.39
CA CYS A 626 -8.16 -6.77 -10.65
C CYS A 626 -7.36 -7.41 -11.81
N PRO A 627 -7.93 -7.57 -13.02
CA PRO A 627 -7.20 -8.09 -14.17
C PRO A 627 -5.95 -7.25 -14.52
N GLY A 628 -5.99 -5.94 -14.28
CA GLY A 628 -4.82 -5.07 -14.43
C GLY A 628 -3.73 -5.31 -13.39
N THR A 629 -4.09 -5.50 -12.12
CA THR A 629 -3.14 -5.88 -11.06
C THR A 629 -2.47 -7.21 -11.39
N ALA A 630 -3.26 -8.20 -11.83
CA ALA A 630 -2.73 -9.50 -12.26
C ALA A 630 -1.82 -9.37 -13.50
N ALA A 631 -2.16 -8.51 -14.46
CA ALA A 631 -1.28 -8.20 -15.59
C ALA A 631 0.03 -7.57 -15.13
N GLY A 632 -0.01 -6.63 -14.18
CA GLY A 632 1.18 -6.02 -13.57
C GLY A 632 2.06 -7.03 -12.83
N TYR A 633 1.46 -8.05 -12.20
CA TYR A 633 2.19 -9.20 -11.65
C TYR A 633 2.94 -9.96 -12.75
N LEU A 634 2.26 -10.35 -13.83
CA LEU A 634 2.89 -11.07 -14.94
C LEU A 634 4.01 -10.26 -15.61
N ILE A 635 3.82 -8.96 -15.78
CA ILE A 635 4.85 -8.04 -16.31
C ILE A 635 6.06 -8.01 -15.39
N SER A 636 5.85 -7.85 -14.08
CA SER A 636 6.94 -7.73 -13.10
C SER A 636 7.76 -9.02 -13.03
N GLU A 637 7.12 -10.18 -13.01
CA GLU A 637 7.82 -11.48 -13.02
C GLU A 637 8.60 -11.70 -14.32
N HIS A 638 8.05 -11.27 -15.46
CA HIS A 638 8.77 -11.29 -16.74
C HIS A 638 9.99 -10.37 -16.72
N VAL A 639 9.87 -9.14 -16.20
CA VAL A 639 11.00 -8.20 -16.08
C VAL A 639 12.08 -8.74 -15.15
N LYS A 640 11.73 -9.32 -14.00
CA LYS A 640 12.72 -9.93 -13.09
C LYS A 640 13.48 -11.08 -13.75
N LYS A 641 12.79 -11.88 -14.57
CA LYS A 641 13.39 -12.99 -15.31
C LYS A 641 14.33 -12.52 -16.44
N ASP A 642 13.93 -11.48 -17.17
CA ASP A 642 14.65 -11.02 -18.36
C ASP A 642 15.77 -10.02 -18.02
N LEU A 643 15.57 -9.20 -17.00
CA LEU A 643 16.51 -8.21 -16.47
C LEU A 643 16.75 -8.40 -14.96
N PRO A 644 17.28 -9.55 -14.50
CA PRO A 644 17.49 -9.79 -13.07
C PRO A 644 18.49 -8.80 -12.46
N LEU A 645 18.22 -8.27 -11.27
CA LEU A 645 19.22 -7.51 -10.53
C LEU A 645 20.41 -8.40 -10.17
N ARG A 646 21.63 -7.89 -10.32
CA ARG A 646 22.88 -8.65 -10.14
C ARG A 646 23.58 -8.29 -8.83
N ASN A 647 23.33 -7.11 -8.29
CA ASN A 647 23.95 -6.61 -7.08
C ASN A 647 23.10 -5.48 -6.45
N ARG A 648 23.47 -5.08 -5.24
CA ARG A 648 22.76 -4.05 -4.43
C ARG A 648 22.81 -2.62 -4.99
N HIS A 649 23.65 -2.35 -6.00
CA HIS A 649 23.75 -1.04 -6.66
C HIS A 649 22.90 -0.99 -7.93
N GLU A 650 22.18 -2.06 -8.24
CA GLU A 650 21.24 -2.11 -9.34
C GLU A 650 19.80 -1.97 -8.84
N ARG A 651 19.01 -1.18 -9.55
CA ARG A 651 17.58 -0.96 -9.28
C ARG A 651 16.77 -0.93 -10.57
N TYR A 652 15.46 -1.05 -10.43
CA TYR A 652 14.56 -0.89 -11.58
C TYR A 652 14.12 0.56 -11.71
N ILE A 653 14.07 1.04 -12.95
CA ILE A 653 13.36 2.25 -13.37
C ILE A 653 12.30 1.80 -14.36
N ALA A 654 11.07 2.30 -14.20
CA ALA A 654 9.95 1.94 -15.05
C ALA A 654 9.39 3.19 -15.73
N LEU A 655 9.11 3.06 -17.03
CA LEU A 655 8.38 4.04 -17.82
C LEU A 655 7.11 3.34 -18.33
N PRO A 656 6.04 3.28 -17.52
CA PRO A 656 4.81 2.65 -17.96
C PRO A 656 4.16 3.44 -19.09
N MET A 657 3.67 2.75 -20.12
CA MET A 657 3.08 3.37 -21.31
C MET A 657 1.54 3.51 -21.23
N SER A 658 1.00 3.58 -20.01
CA SER A 658 -0.38 3.90 -19.66
C SER A 658 -0.54 4.01 -18.15
N PHE A 659 -1.48 4.83 -17.67
CA PHE A 659 -1.93 4.83 -16.27
C PHE A 659 -2.95 3.72 -16.02
N ALA A 660 -2.56 2.65 -15.33
CA ALA A 660 -3.47 1.52 -15.07
C ALA A 660 -3.13 0.77 -13.79
N CYS A 661 -4.05 -0.10 -13.35
CA CYS A 661 -3.90 -0.88 -12.12
C CYS A 661 -2.62 -1.74 -12.07
N LYS A 662 -2.01 -2.03 -13.24
CA LYS A 662 -0.72 -2.71 -13.37
C LYS A 662 0.42 -1.97 -12.66
N ASP A 663 0.35 -0.65 -12.56
CA ASP A 663 1.48 0.17 -12.12
C ASP A 663 1.69 0.06 -10.61
N ASP A 664 0.61 -0.09 -9.83
CA ASP A 664 0.71 -0.39 -8.40
C ASP A 664 1.32 -1.78 -8.14
N ALA A 665 1.09 -2.75 -9.02
CA ALA A 665 1.76 -4.05 -8.96
C ALA A 665 3.25 -3.92 -9.35
N VAL A 666 3.60 -3.09 -10.33
CA VAL A 666 5.00 -2.78 -10.68
C VAL A 666 5.72 -2.13 -9.50
N ILE A 667 5.11 -1.12 -8.87
CA ILE A 667 5.58 -0.46 -7.64
C ILE A 667 5.88 -1.49 -6.56
N THR A 668 4.91 -2.37 -6.30
CA THR A 668 4.99 -3.38 -5.24
C THR A 668 6.08 -4.41 -5.54
N LEU A 669 6.09 -4.97 -6.74
CA LEU A 669 6.87 -6.17 -7.07
C LEU A 669 8.28 -5.88 -7.58
N LEU A 670 8.48 -4.80 -8.33
CA LEU A 670 9.80 -4.34 -8.75
C LEU A 670 10.44 -3.41 -7.72
N GLY A 671 9.71 -3.03 -6.66
CA GLY A 671 10.23 -2.16 -5.62
C GLY A 671 10.58 -0.76 -6.09
N THR A 672 9.91 -0.28 -7.14
CA THR A 672 10.15 1.07 -7.67
C THR A 672 9.53 2.11 -6.74
N ASN A 673 10.29 3.13 -6.41
CA ASN A 673 9.80 4.33 -5.74
C ASN A 673 9.14 5.27 -6.76
N SER A 674 8.41 6.27 -6.27
CA SER A 674 7.71 7.25 -7.12
C SER A 674 8.61 7.91 -8.15
N TRP A 675 9.81 8.37 -7.77
CA TRP A 675 10.76 9.02 -8.71
C TRP A 675 11.46 8.04 -9.67
N GLU A 676 11.12 6.76 -9.63
CA GLU A 676 11.61 5.74 -10.57
C GLU A 676 10.53 5.36 -11.57
N LEU A 677 9.42 6.10 -11.59
CA LEU A 677 8.24 5.86 -12.41
C LEU A 677 7.92 7.07 -13.26
N PHE A 678 8.04 6.91 -14.57
CA PHE A 678 7.72 7.98 -15.54
C PHE A 678 6.63 7.49 -16.48
N THR A 679 5.40 7.58 -16.01
CA THR A 679 4.19 7.19 -16.74
C THR A 679 3.98 8.09 -17.97
N ARG A 680 3.75 7.47 -19.12
CA ARG A 680 3.42 8.12 -20.39
C ARG A 680 2.19 7.48 -20.98
N ASP A 681 1.28 8.28 -21.53
CA ASP A 681 0.22 7.71 -22.35
C ASP A 681 0.68 7.57 -23.79
N LEU A 682 0.31 6.44 -24.40
CA LEU A 682 0.48 6.25 -25.84
C LEU A 682 -0.58 7.04 -26.59
N THR A 683 -0.14 7.79 -27.59
CA THR A 683 -1.04 8.37 -28.58
C THR A 683 -1.63 7.29 -29.47
N TRP A 684 -2.79 7.57 -30.06
CA TRP A 684 -3.41 6.70 -31.07
C TRP A 684 -2.45 6.32 -32.22
N ALA A 685 -1.61 7.27 -32.66
CA ALA A 685 -0.67 7.05 -33.76
C ALA A 685 0.46 6.09 -33.37
N GLN A 686 0.97 6.20 -32.14
CA GLN A 686 1.98 5.27 -31.63
C GLN A 686 1.40 3.85 -31.52
N GLU A 687 0.19 3.71 -30.99
CA GLU A 687 -0.47 2.40 -30.86
C GLU A 687 -0.79 1.77 -32.23
N GLU A 688 -1.26 2.58 -33.18
CA GLU A 688 -1.45 2.12 -34.57
C GLU A 688 -0.11 1.66 -35.20
N ALA A 689 0.99 2.37 -34.93
CA ALA A 689 2.31 2.01 -35.43
C ALA A 689 2.93 0.76 -34.75
N LEU A 690 2.50 0.43 -33.53
CA LEU A 690 2.93 -0.75 -32.78
C LEU A 690 2.19 -2.03 -33.17
N LEU A 691 1.07 -1.92 -33.89
CA LEU A 691 0.29 -3.08 -34.31
C LEU A 691 0.92 -3.81 -35.50
N PRO A 692 0.79 -5.15 -35.56
CA PRO A 692 1.09 -5.92 -36.76
C PRO A 692 0.30 -5.40 -37.98
N ALA A 693 0.93 -5.33 -39.15
CA ALA A 693 0.32 -4.78 -40.37
C ALA A 693 -0.99 -5.48 -40.81
N ASP A 694 -1.21 -6.71 -40.37
CA ASP A 694 -2.39 -7.53 -40.63
C ASP A 694 -3.50 -7.41 -39.56
N LYS A 695 -3.24 -6.69 -38.46
CA LYS A 695 -4.20 -6.44 -37.38
C LYS A 695 -4.55 -4.96 -37.33
N PRO A 696 -5.59 -4.51 -38.05
CA PRO A 696 -5.94 -3.10 -38.08
C PRO A 696 -6.32 -2.64 -36.67
N PHE A 697 -5.83 -1.45 -36.33
CA PHE A 697 -6.14 -0.80 -35.08
C PHE A 697 -7.67 -0.65 -34.91
N PRO A 698 -8.24 -1.07 -33.76
CA PRO A 698 -9.68 -1.20 -33.63
C PRO A 698 -10.42 0.13 -33.78
N GLY A 699 -9.88 1.29 -33.38
CA GLY A 699 -10.59 2.57 -33.40
C GLY A 699 -11.19 2.98 -34.77
N LYS A 700 -10.36 3.39 -35.74
CA LYS A 700 -10.85 3.93 -37.04
C LYS A 700 -11.61 2.88 -37.87
N SER A 701 -11.11 1.65 -37.91
CA SER A 701 -11.73 0.56 -38.68
C SER A 701 -13.09 0.16 -38.09
N LEU A 702 -13.22 0.12 -36.76
CA LEU A 702 -14.49 -0.14 -36.08
C LEU A 702 -15.47 1.03 -36.26
N LEU A 703 -15.01 2.28 -36.10
CA LEU A 703 -15.87 3.46 -36.31
C LEU A 703 -16.40 3.54 -37.75
N ARG A 704 -15.57 3.20 -38.77
CA ARG A 704 -16.04 3.06 -40.15
C ARG A 704 -17.08 1.94 -40.32
N LYS A 705 -16.89 0.79 -39.65
CA LYS A 705 -17.89 -0.30 -39.62
C LYS A 705 -19.19 0.10 -38.91
N MET A 706 -19.15 1.11 -38.04
CA MET A 706 -20.30 1.74 -37.39
C MET A 706 -20.91 2.90 -38.22
N ASN A 707 -20.52 3.05 -39.49
CA ASN A 707 -20.98 4.10 -40.43
C ASN A 707 -20.59 5.54 -40.07
N PHE A 708 -19.55 5.77 -39.26
CA PHE A 708 -19.02 7.12 -39.07
C PHE A 708 -18.29 7.61 -40.33
N THR A 709 -18.54 8.86 -40.74
CA THR A 709 -17.79 9.50 -41.83
C THR A 709 -16.36 9.80 -41.39
N ASP A 710 -15.42 9.96 -42.33
CA ASP A 710 -14.05 10.35 -41.96
C ASP A 710 -14.02 11.72 -41.23
N GLU A 711 -14.94 12.65 -41.50
CA GLU A 711 -15.11 13.89 -40.73
C GLU A 711 -15.56 13.63 -39.29
N GLN A 712 -16.53 12.73 -39.06
CA GLN A 712 -16.97 12.38 -37.71
C GLN A 712 -15.91 11.59 -36.94
N ILE A 713 -15.20 10.69 -37.61
CA ILE A 713 -14.05 9.98 -37.06
C ILE A 713 -12.97 10.99 -36.69
N ASN A 714 -12.66 11.94 -37.57
CA ASN A 714 -11.70 12.99 -37.28
C ASN A 714 -12.18 13.94 -36.19
N LEU A 715 -13.48 14.20 -36.04
CA LEU A 715 -14.03 14.97 -34.91
C LEU A 715 -13.90 14.21 -33.59
N ILE A 716 -14.32 12.94 -33.55
CA ILE A 716 -14.15 12.05 -32.39
C ILE A 716 -12.67 11.93 -32.02
N LEU A 717 -11.79 11.83 -33.02
CA LEU A 717 -10.35 11.73 -32.79
C LEU A 717 -9.71 13.10 -32.50
N SER A 718 -10.25 14.23 -32.95
CA SER A 718 -9.66 15.57 -32.72
C SER A 718 -10.12 16.23 -31.41
N GLU A 719 -11.31 15.92 -30.91
CA GLU A 719 -11.73 16.32 -29.56
C GLU A 719 -11.04 15.48 -28.46
N ASP A 720 -10.56 14.27 -28.81
CA ASP A 720 -10.05 13.26 -27.88
C ASP A 720 -8.70 12.62 -28.28
N MET A 721 -7.90 13.28 -29.13
CA MET A 721 -6.58 12.77 -29.57
C MET A 721 -5.61 12.54 -28.39
N ASN A 722 -5.90 13.16 -27.25
CA ASN A 722 -5.16 13.05 -25.98
C ASN A 722 -5.86 12.14 -24.93
N LYS A 723 -7.00 11.50 -25.24
CA LYS A 723 -7.75 10.66 -24.28
C LYS A 723 -7.63 9.15 -24.52
N TYR A 724 -6.64 8.70 -25.29
CA TYR A 724 -6.45 7.26 -25.50
C TYR A 724 -5.84 6.58 -24.27
N ASN A 725 -6.65 6.31 -23.27
CA ASN A 725 -6.31 5.34 -22.23
C ASN A 725 -6.71 3.95 -22.72
N ALA A 726 -6.00 3.40 -23.71
CA ALA A 726 -6.04 1.95 -23.86
C ALA A 726 -5.35 1.34 -22.66
N THR A 727 -6.17 0.93 -21.70
CA THR A 727 -5.67 0.18 -20.57
C THR A 727 -5.21 -1.17 -21.10
N VAL A 728 -4.01 -1.58 -20.69
CA VAL A 728 -3.49 -2.92 -20.92
C VAL A 728 -4.54 -3.99 -20.58
N GLU A 729 -5.32 -3.76 -19.51
CA GLU A 729 -6.38 -4.64 -18.98
C GLU A 729 -7.43 -5.05 -20.01
N THR A 730 -7.76 -4.15 -20.93
CA THR A 730 -8.80 -4.36 -21.94
C THR A 730 -8.24 -4.98 -23.23
N GLY A 731 -6.92 -5.17 -23.31
CA GLY A 731 -6.24 -5.76 -24.47
C GLY A 731 -6.11 -4.84 -25.67
N PHE A 732 -6.33 -3.53 -25.48
CA PHE A 732 -6.19 -2.53 -26.54
C PHE A 732 -4.78 -1.97 -26.69
N SER A 733 -3.99 -1.95 -25.61
CA SER A 733 -2.59 -1.53 -25.63
C SER A 733 -1.66 -2.74 -25.64
N ILE A 734 -0.66 -2.71 -26.52
CA ILE A 734 0.31 -3.81 -26.64
C ILE A 734 1.53 -3.57 -25.77
N VAL A 735 2.07 -2.35 -25.73
CA VAL A 735 3.27 -2.01 -24.97
C VAL A 735 2.87 -1.60 -23.55
N ALA A 736 3.30 -2.39 -22.57
CA ALA A 736 3.00 -2.13 -21.17
C ALA A 736 3.90 -1.04 -20.56
N GLY A 737 5.16 -1.01 -20.99
CA GLY A 737 6.16 -0.09 -20.45
C GLY A 737 7.57 -0.41 -20.94
N LEU A 738 8.49 0.52 -20.67
CA LEU A 738 9.92 0.28 -20.69
C LEU A 738 10.40 0.04 -19.26
N PHE A 739 11.29 -0.91 -19.07
CA PHE A 739 11.87 -1.26 -17.78
C PHE A 739 13.38 -1.28 -17.92
N ILE A 740 14.06 -0.60 -17.01
CA ILE A 740 15.51 -0.42 -17.04
C ILE A 740 16.06 -0.98 -15.74
N ARG A 741 17.05 -1.87 -15.84
CA ARG A 741 17.94 -2.18 -14.72
C ARG A 741 19.09 -1.17 -14.75
N TRP A 742 19.06 -0.21 -13.84
CA TRP A 742 20.03 0.86 -13.72
C TRP A 742 21.08 0.53 -12.67
N ASN A 743 22.36 0.74 -12.97
CA ASN A 743 23.47 0.57 -12.04
C ASN A 743 24.02 1.94 -11.64
N GLU A 744 23.81 2.32 -10.38
CA GLU A 744 24.13 3.67 -9.88
C GLU A 744 25.64 3.92 -9.76
N THR A 745 26.44 2.88 -9.58
CA THR A 745 27.90 3.02 -9.45
C THR A 745 28.58 3.26 -10.80
N THR A 746 28.06 2.64 -11.85
CA THR A 746 28.60 2.78 -13.21
C THR A 746 27.89 3.84 -14.03
N GLU A 747 26.74 4.33 -13.56
CA GLU A 747 25.83 5.21 -14.30
C GLU A 747 25.46 4.66 -15.68
N THR A 748 25.16 3.36 -15.73
CA THR A 748 24.72 2.66 -16.95
C THR A 748 23.51 1.79 -16.68
N GLY A 749 22.76 1.45 -17.73
CA GLY A 749 21.57 0.60 -17.60
C GLY A 749 21.35 -0.32 -18.79
N ASP A 750 20.77 -1.49 -18.51
CA ASP A 750 20.23 -2.38 -19.54
C ASP A 750 18.69 -2.29 -19.47
N GLY A 751 18.05 -2.01 -20.61
CA GLY A 751 16.62 -1.78 -20.69
C GLY A 751 15.89 -2.74 -21.61
N VAL A 752 14.59 -2.89 -21.37
CA VAL A 752 13.69 -3.72 -22.16
C VAL A 752 12.34 -3.04 -22.34
N VAL A 753 11.78 -3.13 -23.54
CA VAL A 753 10.39 -2.79 -23.81
C VAL A 753 9.54 -4.05 -23.66
N VAL A 754 8.55 -4.02 -22.78
CA VAL A 754 7.68 -5.17 -22.49
C VAL A 754 6.29 -4.93 -23.05
N THR A 755 5.73 -5.99 -23.62
CA THR A 755 4.35 -6.08 -24.08
C THR A 755 3.60 -7.14 -23.27
N ILE A 756 2.29 -7.03 -23.18
CA ILE A 756 1.44 -8.12 -22.68
C ILE A 756 0.22 -8.30 -23.57
N ASN A 757 0.01 -9.53 -24.06
CA ASN A 757 -1.11 -9.84 -24.95
C ASN A 757 -2.41 -10.11 -24.16
N MET A 758 -2.95 -9.07 -23.54
CA MET A 758 -4.22 -9.19 -22.78
C MET A 758 -5.40 -9.60 -23.67
N LYS A 759 -5.37 -9.30 -24.98
CA LYS A 759 -6.39 -9.80 -25.91
C LYS A 759 -6.41 -11.33 -25.93
N GLU A 760 -5.27 -11.99 -26.09
CA GLU A 760 -5.21 -13.45 -26.11
C GLU A 760 -5.54 -14.05 -24.74
N ILE A 761 -5.10 -13.41 -23.67
CA ILE A 761 -5.53 -13.77 -22.31
C ILE A 761 -7.06 -13.70 -22.20
N ASN A 762 -7.70 -12.66 -22.73
CA ASN A 762 -9.16 -12.48 -22.72
C ASN A 762 -9.87 -13.53 -23.59
N ASP A 763 -9.31 -13.86 -24.76
CA ASP A 763 -9.85 -14.89 -25.64
C ASP A 763 -9.78 -16.28 -24.98
N LEU A 764 -8.70 -16.60 -24.28
CA LEU A 764 -8.52 -17.88 -23.56
C LEU A 764 -9.51 -18.07 -22.42
N SER A 765 -9.81 -17.02 -21.66
CA SER A 765 -10.73 -17.14 -20.53
C SER A 765 -12.17 -17.41 -20.94
N GLY A 766 -12.57 -17.04 -22.16
CA GLY A 766 -13.98 -17.03 -22.57
C GLY A 766 -14.84 -15.99 -21.84
N VAL A 767 -14.38 -15.46 -20.71
CA VAL A 767 -14.86 -14.22 -20.12
C VAL A 767 -14.51 -13.11 -21.12
N HIS A 768 -15.47 -12.26 -21.49
CA HIS A 768 -15.23 -11.16 -22.42
C HIS A 768 -15.55 -9.82 -21.76
N TYR A 769 -14.69 -8.82 -22.00
CA TYR A 769 -14.91 -7.45 -21.56
C TYR A 769 -16.25 -6.94 -22.08
N SER A 770 -17.17 -6.65 -21.16
CA SER A 770 -18.56 -6.27 -21.43
C SER A 770 -18.79 -4.76 -21.54
N PRO A 771 -18.19 -3.89 -20.69
CA PRO A 771 -18.31 -2.46 -20.92
C PRO A 771 -17.57 -2.20 -22.21
N GLY A 772 -18.26 -1.85 -23.29
CA GLY A 772 -17.52 -1.45 -24.47
C GLY A 772 -16.61 -0.26 -24.15
N PRO A 773 -15.59 0.01 -24.98
CA PRO A 773 -14.62 1.07 -24.74
C PRO A 773 -15.30 2.40 -24.34
N TRP A 774 -14.65 3.15 -23.45
CA TRP A 774 -15.22 4.34 -22.78
C TRP A 774 -15.87 5.36 -23.76
N TRP A 775 -15.40 5.44 -25.01
CA TRP A 775 -15.95 6.28 -26.07
C TRP A 775 -17.35 5.84 -26.57
N LEU A 776 -17.82 4.63 -26.29
CA LEU A 776 -19.19 4.19 -26.60
C LEU A 776 -20.24 5.06 -25.92
N SER A 777 -19.94 5.54 -24.71
CA SER A 777 -20.81 6.47 -23.96
C SER A 777 -20.89 7.87 -24.58
N LYS A 778 -20.00 8.19 -25.53
CA LYS A 778 -19.91 9.48 -26.22
C LYS A 778 -20.52 9.46 -27.63
N LEU A 779 -20.98 8.29 -28.09
CA LEU A 779 -21.58 8.17 -29.41
C LEU A 779 -22.95 8.87 -29.45
N PRO A 780 -23.34 9.48 -30.59
CA PRO A 780 -24.71 9.94 -30.83
C PRO A 780 -25.74 8.84 -30.52
N ALA A 781 -26.89 9.20 -29.95
CA ALA A 781 -27.90 8.25 -29.47
C ALA A 781 -28.47 7.32 -30.56
N ASP A 782 -28.29 7.66 -31.84
CA ASP A 782 -28.69 6.90 -33.02
C ASP A 782 -27.57 5.98 -33.57
N SER A 783 -26.43 5.90 -32.88
CA SER A 783 -25.31 5.04 -33.29
C SER A 783 -25.68 3.55 -33.18
N ASP A 784 -25.37 2.79 -34.22
CA ASP A 784 -25.68 1.36 -34.29
C ASP A 784 -24.60 0.51 -33.58
N ILE A 785 -24.70 0.45 -32.25
CA ILE A 785 -23.78 -0.32 -31.37
C ILE A 785 -23.88 -1.83 -31.64
N SER A 786 -24.96 -2.30 -32.29
CA SER A 786 -25.17 -3.71 -32.62
C SER A 786 -24.16 -4.26 -33.65
N LYS A 787 -23.44 -3.37 -34.34
CA LYS A 787 -22.36 -3.71 -35.28
C LYS A 787 -20.99 -3.88 -34.62
N THR A 788 -20.90 -3.75 -33.31
CA THR A 788 -19.65 -3.84 -32.55
C THR A 788 -19.46 -5.23 -31.92
N PRO A 789 -18.22 -5.61 -31.54
CA PRO A 789 -17.96 -6.79 -30.69
C PRO A 789 -18.63 -6.73 -29.30
N PHE A 790 -19.22 -5.58 -28.95
CA PHE A 790 -19.88 -5.28 -27.69
C PHE A 790 -21.42 -5.37 -27.80
N ALA A 791 -21.94 -5.66 -29.00
CA ALA A 791 -23.37 -5.80 -29.25
C ALA A 791 -24.01 -6.87 -28.35
N GLY A 792 -25.02 -6.49 -27.56
CA GLY A 792 -25.80 -7.40 -26.73
C GLY A 792 -25.10 -7.88 -25.45
N LYS A 793 -24.01 -7.22 -25.02
CA LYS A 793 -23.32 -7.50 -23.75
C LYS A 793 -23.69 -6.42 -22.73
N ASP A 794 -24.75 -6.68 -21.97
CA ASP A 794 -25.19 -5.87 -20.81
C ASP A 794 -24.64 -6.43 -19.48
N ASP A 795 -23.59 -7.26 -19.53
CA ASP A 795 -23.01 -7.83 -18.31
C ASP A 795 -22.38 -6.70 -17.48
N PRO A 796 -22.69 -6.64 -16.17
CA PRO A 796 -22.22 -5.56 -15.30
C PRO A 796 -20.69 -5.62 -15.12
N ASP A 797 -20.04 -4.46 -14.98
CA ASP A 797 -18.57 -4.31 -14.92
C ASP A 797 -17.89 -5.22 -13.87
N TRP A 798 -18.58 -5.49 -12.75
CA TRP A 798 -18.09 -6.40 -11.72
C TRP A 798 -17.91 -7.83 -12.22
N LYS A 799 -18.78 -8.31 -13.11
CA LYS A 799 -18.78 -9.70 -13.55
C LYS A 799 -17.48 -10.00 -14.29
N TRP A 800 -17.15 -9.14 -15.26
CA TRP A 800 -15.87 -9.19 -15.96
C TRP A 800 -14.71 -9.18 -14.98
N LYS A 801 -14.65 -8.20 -14.07
CA LYS A 801 -13.49 -8.01 -13.19
C LYS A 801 -13.30 -9.18 -12.23
N VAL A 802 -14.38 -9.69 -11.62
CA VAL A 802 -14.30 -10.79 -10.65
C VAL A 802 -14.00 -12.10 -11.36
N GLU A 803 -14.79 -12.49 -12.38
CA GLU A 803 -14.56 -13.75 -13.11
C GLU A 803 -13.17 -13.78 -13.75
N LYS A 804 -12.74 -12.66 -14.35
CA LYS A 804 -11.44 -12.59 -15.02
C LYS A 804 -10.29 -12.66 -14.02
N SER A 805 -10.35 -11.91 -12.92
CA SER A 805 -9.32 -11.96 -11.88
C SER A 805 -9.16 -13.37 -11.32
N THR A 806 -10.27 -14.03 -10.99
CA THR A 806 -10.29 -15.40 -10.47
C THR A 806 -9.71 -16.38 -11.47
N TRP A 807 -10.14 -16.32 -12.74
CA TRP A 807 -9.59 -17.18 -13.78
C TRP A 807 -8.09 -16.94 -13.99
N MET A 808 -7.63 -15.68 -13.98
CA MET A 808 -6.20 -15.38 -14.12
C MET A 808 -5.39 -15.95 -12.95
N ALA A 809 -5.92 -15.91 -11.73
CA ALA A 809 -5.27 -16.46 -10.54
C ALA A 809 -5.05 -17.98 -10.65
N GLU A 810 -6.02 -18.71 -11.20
CA GLU A 810 -5.90 -20.16 -11.44
C GLU A 810 -4.90 -20.54 -12.55
N HIS A 811 -4.53 -19.59 -13.40
CA HIS A 811 -3.75 -19.84 -14.62
C HIS A 811 -2.43 -19.03 -14.66
N LEU A 812 -1.97 -18.45 -13.55
CA LEU A 812 -0.81 -17.53 -13.53
C LEU A 812 0.44 -18.11 -14.22
N ASP A 813 0.76 -19.38 -13.97
CA ASP A 813 1.94 -20.05 -14.52
C ASP A 813 1.95 -20.12 -16.04
N GLU A 814 0.78 -20.34 -16.67
CA GLU A 814 0.68 -20.38 -18.13
C GLU A 814 0.58 -18.98 -18.75
N LEU A 815 0.03 -18.01 -18.02
CA LEU A 815 -0.20 -16.66 -18.53
C LEU A 815 1.09 -15.85 -18.66
N GLY A 816 2.15 -16.19 -17.93
CA GLY A 816 3.45 -15.52 -18.01
C GLY A 816 4.02 -15.46 -19.44
N ARG A 817 3.70 -16.43 -20.31
CA ARG A 817 4.14 -16.45 -21.73
C ARG A 817 3.58 -15.32 -22.59
N TYR A 818 2.57 -14.61 -22.09
CA TYR A 818 1.94 -13.48 -22.77
C TYR A 818 2.60 -12.15 -22.49
N ALA A 819 3.42 -12.06 -21.44
CA ALA A 819 4.38 -10.97 -21.26
C ALA A 819 5.61 -11.25 -22.14
N LYS A 820 6.01 -10.29 -22.98
CA LYS A 820 7.12 -10.46 -23.92
C LYS A 820 7.97 -9.22 -24.05
N SER A 821 9.27 -9.43 -24.08
CA SER A 821 10.28 -8.44 -24.46
C SER A 821 10.28 -8.27 -25.98
N VAL A 822 10.02 -7.06 -26.45
CA VAL A 822 10.01 -6.76 -27.91
C VAL A 822 11.25 -6.01 -28.37
N LYS A 823 11.97 -5.38 -27.44
CA LYS A 823 13.19 -4.65 -27.73
C LYS A 823 14.06 -4.57 -26.48
N HIS A 824 15.35 -4.89 -26.62
CA HIS A 824 16.36 -4.55 -25.63
C HIS A 824 17.13 -3.32 -26.06
N PHE A 825 17.56 -2.52 -25.10
CA PHE A 825 18.38 -1.33 -25.30
C PHE A 825 19.38 -1.17 -24.16
N ARG A 826 20.35 -0.28 -24.32
CA ARG A 826 21.37 0.02 -23.32
C ARG A 826 21.51 1.52 -23.18
N LEU A 827 21.67 1.96 -21.94
CA LEU A 827 21.98 3.32 -21.57
C LEU A 827 23.42 3.37 -21.04
N ASN A 828 24.21 4.30 -21.54
CA ASN A 828 25.65 4.40 -21.25
C ASN A 828 26.01 5.59 -20.36
N SER A 829 25.03 6.41 -19.98
CA SER A 829 25.22 7.56 -19.10
C SER A 829 23.92 7.99 -18.44
N THR A 830 24.05 8.72 -17.32
CA THR A 830 22.94 9.40 -16.65
C THR A 830 22.21 10.36 -17.59
N GLU A 831 22.91 10.99 -18.54
CA GLU A 831 22.30 11.89 -19.54
C GLU A 831 21.32 11.15 -20.47
N GLU A 832 21.63 9.92 -20.88
CA GLU A 832 20.73 9.10 -21.71
C GLU A 832 19.49 8.67 -20.91
N LEU A 833 19.64 8.38 -19.62
CA LEU A 833 18.52 8.10 -18.72
C LEU A 833 17.62 9.33 -18.57
N LEU A 834 18.18 10.48 -18.17
CA LEU A 834 17.43 11.73 -18.00
C LEU A 834 16.70 12.15 -19.29
N ARG A 835 17.29 11.85 -20.46
CA ARG A 835 16.64 12.08 -21.75
C ARG A 835 15.38 11.23 -21.91
N LEU A 836 15.39 9.96 -21.48
CA LEU A 836 14.19 9.10 -21.52
C LEU A 836 13.14 9.51 -20.51
N GLU A 837 13.55 10.02 -19.35
CA GLU A 837 12.64 10.47 -18.28
C GLU A 837 11.93 11.80 -18.62
N SER A 838 12.45 12.57 -19.58
CA SER A 838 11.94 13.90 -19.97
C SER A 838 10.60 13.88 -20.71
N ASP A 839 9.67 14.76 -20.29
CA ASP A 839 8.36 14.96 -20.95
C ASP A 839 8.44 15.43 -22.40
N ASN A 840 9.61 15.91 -22.83
CA ASN A 840 9.86 16.40 -24.18
C ASN A 840 10.36 15.32 -25.15
N VAL A 841 10.56 14.09 -24.67
CA VAL A 841 11.11 12.98 -25.46
C VAL A 841 10.07 11.87 -25.56
N ASP A 842 9.85 11.38 -26.79
CA ASP A 842 9.13 10.13 -27.01
C ASP A 842 10.06 8.95 -26.69
N PRO A 843 9.81 8.20 -25.60
CA PRO A 843 10.70 7.13 -25.19
C PRO A 843 10.74 5.97 -26.20
N LEU A 844 9.66 5.72 -26.94
CA LEU A 844 9.61 4.64 -27.94
C LEU A 844 10.43 4.98 -29.18
N VAL A 845 10.47 6.25 -29.58
CA VAL A 845 11.37 6.73 -30.63
C VAL A 845 12.81 6.73 -30.15
N ALA A 846 13.07 7.20 -28.92
CA ALA A 846 14.42 7.28 -28.35
C ALA A 846 15.10 5.90 -28.26
N VAL A 847 14.37 4.84 -27.93
CA VAL A 847 14.90 3.46 -27.93
C VAL A 847 14.83 2.77 -29.29
N GLY A 848 14.40 3.48 -30.34
CA GLY A 848 14.33 3.01 -31.72
C GLY A 848 13.30 1.92 -31.95
N LEU A 849 12.22 1.88 -31.15
CA LEU A 849 11.06 1.02 -31.41
C LEU A 849 10.14 1.65 -32.47
N LEU A 850 9.95 2.97 -32.40
CA LEU A 850 9.21 3.76 -33.40
C LEU A 850 10.17 4.67 -34.17
N ARG A 851 9.71 5.13 -35.35
CA ARG A 851 10.40 6.18 -36.12
C ARG A 851 9.81 7.54 -35.72
N GLU A 852 10.61 8.60 -35.82
CA GLU A 852 10.08 9.98 -35.70
C GLU A 852 8.92 10.15 -36.69
N ILE A 853 7.74 10.44 -36.16
CA ILE A 853 6.58 10.79 -36.97
C ILE A 853 6.77 12.27 -37.32
N SER A 854 7.18 12.56 -38.55
CA SER A 854 7.12 13.91 -39.09
C SER A 854 5.68 14.42 -38.91
N GLY A 855 5.50 15.56 -38.22
CA GLY A 855 4.17 16.14 -38.01
C GLY A 855 3.39 16.29 -39.33
N PRO A 856 2.05 16.37 -39.28
CA PRO A 856 1.24 16.52 -40.48
C PRO A 856 1.64 17.80 -41.23
N GLU A 857 1.95 17.67 -42.53
CA GLU A 857 1.93 18.79 -43.47
C GLU A 857 0.50 19.29 -43.72
#